data_AF-A0ABD3P0U3-F1
#
_entry.id   AF-A0ABD3P0U3-F1
#
_cell.length_a   1.000
_cell.length_b   1.000
_cell.length_c   1.000
_cell.angle_alpha   90.00
_cell.angle_beta   90.00
_cell.angle_gamma   90.00
#
_symmetry.space_group_name_H-M   'P 1'
#
loop_
_entity.id
_entity.type
_entity.pdbx_description
1 polymer ?
#
loop_
_entity_poly.entity_id
_entity_poly.type
_entity_poly.pdbx_seq_one_letter_code
_entity_poly.pdbx_strand_id
1 'polypeptide(L)'
;MSTIIKKRILHHENLDSTNSHLNELGLRQLYDAESKSFSYLIWDKETEEAVLIDPVRNQVSRDVIVCTNLKLIYAINTHVHEDRISGTVSLKKKLKGLKSVISKASGADADEYIEDGDEIHFGKRHIVAIATPGHTSGCMSFLLDDGKAVITGDTLPLGGVGCDIVQECGGSVWSLCDSIFHKLFHLPDGCVVLPGHDNGTGTHSTIEKVRSALIALCGDTMEDFVDFMNSQASTQGTVPPKKNICIASNKKDGLEPFYVRYLRDKVIQHNPSQQDTNASQTPPHKINHNLSTPTIIDGGLFCLNVPSPLDSTKAKVTISYTESNVTTAPMPSLVLLYSLLFLESLAFTPTYDTHRHCQRSTPLCSSIGELCGIQYDEPLFRPPAEWRSLIIQVTVGCSWNKCTFCEMYQDKTFRARPIEDIISELDRVVNLGGAQYVRDVFLADGDAMTLPTGVLENILDAVRERLPRVRRISSYCLPRNIRGKSIKSLSKLRSKGLSLVYVGCESGDDTVLAAVKKGETYETSLDALRKLEEAGIKRSVMILIGLGGKAYTMQHALRSAALCSEARPEYLSLLTVSFPRGKDRFEGGYSNMTNASSFDELSIKESLEEMKVFLSAVDISRDGKTIFRSDHASNYLLLKGRLGRDKNKILAQLESVLNGEDDTKIRPEWLRGL
;
A
#
# COMPACT_ATOMS: atom_id res chain seq x y z
N MET A 1 -29.89 -25.06 8.45
CA MET A 1 -28.63 -24.55 7.89
C MET A 1 -28.23 -23.13 8.33
N SER A 2 -29.08 -22.39 9.08
CA SER A 2 -28.87 -20.98 9.46
C SER A 2 -27.93 -20.76 10.66
N THR A 3 -27.78 -21.73 11.57
CA THR A 3 -27.02 -21.54 12.82
C THR A 3 -25.54 -21.94 12.72
N ILE A 4 -25.18 -22.84 11.80
CA ILE A 4 -23.81 -23.36 11.64
C ILE A 4 -22.93 -22.39 10.83
N ILE A 5 -23.52 -21.62 9.92
CA ILE A 5 -22.80 -20.62 9.12
C ILE A 5 -22.50 -19.36 9.95
N LYS A 6 -23.42 -18.94 10.84
CA LYS A 6 -23.18 -17.84 11.79
C LYS A 6 -22.04 -18.12 12.76
N LYS A 7 -21.92 -19.37 13.26
CA LYS A 7 -20.82 -19.77 14.15
C LYS A 7 -19.45 -19.81 13.46
N ARG A 8 -19.38 -20.04 12.14
CA ARG A 8 -18.10 -20.22 11.44
C ARG A 8 -17.34 -18.93 11.13
N ILE A 9 -18.01 -17.78 11.05
CA ILE A 9 -17.34 -16.49 10.77
C ILE A 9 -16.74 -15.86 12.03
N LEU A 10 -17.33 -16.14 13.21
CA LEU A 10 -16.81 -15.71 14.52
C LEU A 10 -15.69 -16.64 15.06
N HIS A 11 -15.50 -17.83 14.48
CA HIS A 11 -14.46 -18.81 14.83
C HIS A 11 -13.62 -19.19 13.61
N HIS A 12 -12.98 -18.20 12.98
CA HIS A 12 -11.89 -18.46 12.04
C HIS A 12 -10.66 -18.97 12.83
N GLU A 13 -10.64 -20.27 13.11
CA GLU A 13 -9.54 -20.98 13.82
C GLU A 13 -8.26 -21.16 12.99
N ASN A 14 -8.04 -20.42 11.89
CA ASN A 14 -6.88 -20.69 11.02
C ASN A 14 -6.23 -19.48 10.34
N LEU A 15 -6.21 -18.33 11.01
CA LEU A 15 -5.26 -17.24 10.71
C LEU A 15 -4.67 -16.76 12.04
N ASP A 16 -3.37 -16.98 12.21
CA ASP A 16 -2.54 -16.79 13.41
C ASP A 16 -2.74 -17.75 14.60
N SER A 17 -1.84 -18.74 14.70
CA SER A 17 -1.59 -19.47 15.95
C SER A 17 -1.03 -18.58 17.07
N THR A 18 -0.68 -17.32 16.78
CA THR A 18 -0.16 -16.32 17.74
C THR A 18 -1.25 -15.45 18.37
N ASN A 19 -2.47 -15.39 17.80
CA ASN A 19 -3.56 -14.51 18.26
C ASN A 19 -4.87 -15.24 18.64
N SER A 20 -4.86 -16.58 18.68
CA SER A 20 -6.02 -17.41 19.05
C SER A 20 -6.67 -16.98 20.38
N HIS A 21 -5.84 -16.64 21.37
CA HIS A 21 -6.26 -16.18 22.68
C HIS A 21 -7.06 -14.85 22.65
N LEU A 22 -6.79 -13.93 21.71
CA LEU A 22 -7.53 -12.66 21.62
C LEU A 22 -8.92 -12.85 20.99
N ASN A 23 -9.04 -13.77 20.02
CA ASN A 23 -10.34 -14.13 19.45
C ASN A 23 -11.25 -14.83 20.49
N GLU A 24 -10.67 -15.57 21.43
CA GLU A 24 -11.40 -16.09 22.60
C GLU A 24 -11.96 -14.98 23.47
N LEU A 25 -11.30 -13.82 23.51
CA LEU A 25 -11.76 -12.61 24.20
C LEU A 25 -12.70 -11.75 23.37
N GLY A 26 -13.12 -12.16 22.16
CA GLY A 26 -13.95 -11.30 21.29
C GLY A 26 -13.23 -10.01 20.91
N LEU A 27 -11.91 -10.07 20.71
CA LEU A 27 -11.06 -8.95 20.34
C LEU A 27 -10.25 -9.32 19.09
N ARG A 28 -10.13 -8.36 18.17
CA ARG A 28 -9.28 -8.45 16.99
C ARG A 28 -8.46 -7.18 16.84
N GLN A 29 -7.14 -7.34 16.80
CA GLN A 29 -6.21 -6.29 16.41
C GLN A 29 -6.15 -6.17 14.88
N LEU A 30 -6.14 -4.95 14.36
CA LEU A 30 -6.05 -4.60 12.95
C LEU A 30 -4.84 -3.71 12.75
N TYR A 31 -4.12 -3.84 11.63
CA TYR A 31 -2.89 -3.09 11.39
C TYR A 31 -3.00 -2.19 10.15
N ASP A 32 -2.49 -0.96 10.24
CA ASP A 32 -2.26 -0.06 9.11
C ASP A 32 -0.75 0.05 8.83
N ALA A 33 -0.31 -0.45 7.67
CA ALA A 33 1.12 -0.47 7.33
C ALA A 33 1.70 0.91 6.94
N GLU A 34 0.85 1.87 6.58
CA GLU A 34 1.28 3.21 6.16
C GLU A 34 1.67 4.05 7.38
N SER A 35 0.83 4.10 8.41
CA SER A 35 1.09 4.77 9.68
C SER A 35 1.75 3.87 10.73
N LYS A 36 1.86 2.56 10.47
CA LYS A 36 2.30 1.55 11.44
C LYS A 36 1.47 1.59 12.72
N SER A 37 0.16 1.79 12.59
CA SER A 37 -0.76 1.90 13.71
C SER A 37 -1.60 0.64 13.87
N PHE A 38 -2.02 0.38 15.11
CA PHE A 38 -3.01 -0.62 15.43
C PHE A 38 -4.39 0.02 15.65
N SER A 39 -5.43 -0.69 15.23
CA SER A 39 -6.83 -0.45 15.59
C SER A 39 -7.38 -1.71 16.26
N TYR A 40 -8.39 -1.57 17.12
CA TYR A 40 -8.92 -2.71 17.89
C TYR A 40 -10.42 -2.83 17.72
N LEU A 41 -10.86 -3.95 17.14
CA LEU A 41 -12.27 -4.32 17.06
C LEU A 41 -12.60 -5.25 18.23
N ILE A 42 -13.56 -4.85 19.06
CA ILE A 42 -13.99 -5.60 20.24
C ILE A 42 -15.49 -5.82 20.14
N TRP A 43 -15.96 -7.03 20.40
CA TRP A 43 -17.38 -7.35 20.30
C TRP A 43 -17.87 -8.30 21.39
N ASP A 44 -19.17 -8.22 21.64
CA ASP A 44 -19.89 -9.19 22.44
C ASP A 44 -20.34 -10.35 21.56
N LYS A 45 -19.98 -11.58 21.95
CA LYS A 45 -20.19 -12.79 21.12
C LYS A 45 -21.65 -13.19 21.01
N GLU A 46 -22.51 -12.75 21.93
CA GLU A 46 -23.92 -13.14 21.96
C GLU A 46 -24.80 -12.15 21.19
N THR A 47 -24.58 -10.86 21.40
CA THR A 47 -25.37 -9.77 20.82
C THR A 47 -24.81 -9.24 19.51
N GLU A 48 -23.56 -9.58 19.18
CA GLU A 48 -22.81 -9.08 18.01
C GLU A 48 -22.60 -7.55 18.02
N GLU A 49 -22.88 -6.86 19.13
CA GLU A 49 -22.55 -5.44 19.30
C GLU A 49 -21.04 -5.26 19.47
N ALA A 50 -20.49 -4.22 18.85
CA ALA A 50 -19.06 -4.02 18.76
C ALA A 50 -18.64 -2.55 18.88
N VAL A 51 -17.38 -2.35 19.27
CA VAL A 51 -16.67 -1.07 19.26
C VAL A 51 -15.36 -1.19 18.48
N LEU A 52 -14.95 -0.10 17.85
CA LEU A 52 -13.69 -0.01 17.10
C LEU A 52 -12.86 1.14 17.66
N ILE A 53 -11.69 0.82 18.21
CA ILE A 53 -10.75 1.78 18.79
C ILE A 53 -9.68 2.15 17.75
N ASP A 54 -9.41 3.44 17.61
CA ASP A 54 -8.45 4.07 16.72
C ASP A 54 -8.57 3.70 15.23
N PRO A 55 -9.76 3.90 14.60
CA PRO A 55 -9.91 3.66 13.17
C PRO A 55 -9.04 4.63 12.34
N VAL A 56 -8.49 4.15 11.24
CA VAL A 56 -7.65 4.96 10.33
C VAL A 56 -8.41 5.28 9.05
N ARG A 57 -8.37 6.54 8.59
CA ARG A 57 -9.16 7.00 7.41
C ARG A 57 -8.95 6.13 6.17
N ASN A 58 -7.72 5.74 5.89
CA ASN A 58 -7.38 4.92 4.71
C ASN A 58 -7.87 3.47 4.85
N GLN A 59 -8.19 3.02 6.07
CA GLN A 59 -8.64 1.67 6.40
C GLN A 59 -10.15 1.54 6.59
N VAL A 60 -10.92 2.63 6.44
CA VAL A 60 -12.38 2.62 6.59
C VAL A 60 -13.06 1.52 5.76
N SER A 61 -12.54 1.20 4.57
CA SER A 61 -13.08 0.10 3.75
C SER A 61 -12.84 -1.26 4.40
N ARG A 62 -11.64 -1.52 4.94
CA ARG A 62 -11.31 -2.72 5.72
C ARG A 62 -12.24 -2.81 6.93
N ASP A 63 -12.36 -1.71 7.68
CA ASP A 63 -13.10 -1.64 8.94
C ASP A 63 -14.59 -1.96 8.75
N VAL A 64 -15.22 -1.42 7.70
CA VAL A 64 -16.61 -1.78 7.36
C VAL A 64 -16.75 -3.25 7.03
N ILE A 65 -15.80 -3.84 6.30
CA ILE A 65 -15.87 -5.24 5.89
C ILE A 65 -15.71 -6.16 7.11
N VAL A 66 -14.73 -5.92 7.98
CA VAL A 66 -14.52 -6.77 9.17
C VAL A 66 -15.69 -6.67 10.16
N CYS A 67 -16.44 -5.57 10.14
CA CYS A 67 -17.63 -5.37 10.97
C CYS A 67 -18.94 -5.85 10.31
N THR A 68 -18.92 -6.53 9.16
CA THR A 68 -20.14 -6.83 8.38
C THR A 68 -21.19 -7.63 9.17
N ASN A 69 -20.76 -8.53 10.06
CA ASN A 69 -21.67 -9.33 10.91
C ASN A 69 -21.76 -8.78 12.35
N LEU A 70 -21.28 -7.57 12.58
CA LEU A 70 -21.30 -6.91 13.88
C LEU A 70 -22.10 -5.62 13.79
N LYS A 71 -22.79 -5.30 14.86
CA LYS A 71 -23.40 -3.99 15.04
C LYS A 71 -22.36 -3.07 15.68
N LEU A 72 -21.57 -2.40 14.85
CA LEU A 72 -20.60 -1.41 15.33
C LEU A 72 -21.34 -0.18 15.86
N ILE A 73 -21.31 0.03 17.18
CA ILE A 73 -22.03 1.12 17.85
C ILE A 73 -21.15 2.33 18.16
N TYR A 74 -19.86 2.11 18.45
CA TYR A 74 -18.89 3.17 18.73
C TYR A 74 -17.61 3.04 17.90
N ALA A 75 -17.14 4.18 17.40
CA ALA A 75 -15.80 4.38 16.88
C ALA A 75 -15.07 5.32 17.85
N ILE A 76 -14.12 4.77 18.59
CA ILE A 76 -13.48 5.41 19.75
C ILE A 76 -12.07 5.82 19.36
N ASN A 77 -11.64 7.02 19.72
CA ASN A 77 -10.24 7.42 19.60
C ASN A 77 -9.60 7.48 20.99
N THR A 78 -8.42 6.89 21.15
CA THR A 78 -7.61 6.96 22.39
C THR A 78 -7.13 8.38 22.64
N HIS A 79 -6.84 9.15 21.58
CA HIS A 79 -6.39 10.53 21.65
C HIS A 79 -6.58 11.26 20.30
N VAL A 80 -6.17 12.53 20.24
CA VAL A 80 -6.08 13.28 18.96
C VAL A 80 -4.79 12.89 18.27
N HIS A 81 -4.87 11.95 17.32
CA HIS A 81 -3.73 11.47 16.54
C HIS A 81 -3.07 12.60 15.74
N GLU A 82 -1.75 12.73 15.78
CA GLU A 82 -0.99 13.75 15.03
C GLU A 82 -0.31 13.21 13.78
N ASP A 83 -0.21 11.90 13.63
CA ASP A 83 0.51 11.23 12.53
C ASP A 83 -0.42 10.79 11.38
N ARG A 84 -1.71 10.56 11.69
CA ARG A 84 -2.74 10.03 10.79
C ARG A 84 -4.08 10.70 11.00
N ILE A 85 -4.96 10.64 9.99
CA ILE A 85 -6.35 11.12 10.12
C ILE A 85 -7.24 9.95 10.57
N SER A 86 -8.04 10.19 11.60
CA SER A 86 -9.01 9.22 12.11
C SER A 86 -10.06 8.85 11.06
N GLY A 87 -10.45 7.58 11.05
CA GLY A 87 -11.49 7.05 10.15
C GLY A 87 -12.91 7.33 10.61
N THR A 88 -13.10 7.89 11.80
CA THR A 88 -14.37 7.97 12.49
C THR A 88 -15.50 8.63 11.67
N VAL A 89 -15.32 9.86 11.19
CA VAL A 89 -16.34 10.52 10.34
C VAL A 89 -16.63 9.75 9.04
N SER A 90 -15.62 9.09 8.49
CA SER A 90 -15.79 8.31 7.25
C SER A 90 -16.58 7.02 7.50
N LEU A 91 -16.39 6.40 8.66
CA LEU A 91 -17.20 5.26 9.12
C LEU A 91 -18.63 5.67 9.41
N LYS A 92 -18.86 6.79 10.11
CA LYS A 92 -20.20 7.32 10.41
C LYS A 92 -21.03 7.57 9.15
N LYS A 93 -20.39 8.03 8.07
CA LYS A 93 -21.05 8.20 6.75
C LYS A 93 -21.50 6.88 6.11
N LYS A 94 -20.86 5.76 6.45
CA LYS A 94 -21.13 4.43 5.89
C LYS A 94 -22.03 3.58 6.79
N LEU A 95 -21.91 3.73 8.09
CA LEU A 95 -22.60 2.93 9.11
C LEU A 95 -23.58 3.83 9.87
N LYS A 96 -24.87 3.69 9.53
CA LYS A 96 -25.93 4.48 10.18
C LYS A 96 -26.02 4.09 11.66
N GLY A 97 -26.07 5.10 12.53
CA GLY A 97 -26.21 4.91 13.98
C GLY A 97 -24.88 4.71 14.72
N LEU A 98 -23.75 4.61 14.01
CA LEU A 98 -22.42 4.64 14.63
C LEU A 98 -22.17 6.01 15.26
N LYS A 99 -21.65 6.02 16.49
CA LYS A 99 -21.26 7.23 17.20
C LYS A 99 -19.74 7.31 17.39
N SER A 100 -19.21 8.53 17.37
CA SER A 100 -17.82 8.82 17.71
C SER A 100 -17.63 9.09 19.19
N VAL A 101 -16.56 8.57 19.77
CA VAL A 101 -16.21 8.75 21.19
C VAL A 101 -14.76 9.19 21.32
N ILE A 102 -14.49 10.17 22.18
CA ILE A 102 -13.14 10.59 22.55
C ILE A 102 -13.12 11.18 23.96
N SER A 103 -11.95 11.23 24.59
CA SER A 103 -11.77 11.93 25.87
C SER A 103 -12.25 13.37 25.80
N LYS A 104 -13.03 13.79 26.81
CA LYS A 104 -13.42 15.19 26.99
C LYS A 104 -12.21 16.12 27.13
N ALA A 105 -11.12 15.64 27.74
CA ALA A 105 -9.87 16.39 27.94
C ALA A 105 -9.08 16.62 26.63
N SER A 106 -9.46 15.96 25.53
CA SER A 106 -8.83 16.15 24.21
C SER A 106 -9.18 17.50 23.55
N GLY A 107 -10.31 18.10 23.94
CA GLY A 107 -10.85 19.30 23.29
C GLY A 107 -11.27 19.11 21.83
N ALA A 108 -11.41 17.87 21.36
CA ALA A 108 -11.88 17.54 20.02
C ALA A 108 -13.41 17.45 19.93
N ASP A 109 -13.95 17.54 18.72
CA ASP A 109 -15.37 17.28 18.46
C ASP A 109 -15.60 15.74 18.38
N ALA A 110 -16.67 15.25 19.01
CA ALA A 110 -17.18 13.88 18.90
C ALA A 110 -18.70 13.85 19.19
N ASP A 111 -19.37 12.72 18.93
CA ASP A 111 -20.78 12.56 19.31
C ASP A 111 -20.94 12.35 20.82
N GLU A 112 -19.98 11.65 21.44
CA GLU A 112 -19.96 11.36 22.87
C GLU A 112 -18.55 11.58 23.45
N TYR A 113 -18.52 11.91 24.74
CA TYR A 113 -17.32 12.24 25.49
C TYR A 113 -17.20 11.33 26.70
N ILE A 114 -15.97 10.94 27.02
CA ILE A 114 -15.66 10.08 28.16
C ILE A 114 -14.62 10.73 29.08
N GLU A 115 -14.68 10.37 30.37
CA GLU A 115 -13.78 10.77 31.44
C GLU A 115 -13.18 9.51 32.12
N ASP A 116 -12.29 9.70 33.10
CA ASP A 116 -11.64 8.60 33.82
C ASP A 116 -12.67 7.76 34.59
N GLY A 117 -12.62 6.44 34.42
CA GLY A 117 -13.51 5.48 35.08
C GLY A 117 -14.83 5.20 34.37
N ASP A 118 -15.15 5.88 33.26
CA ASP A 118 -16.38 5.63 32.51
C ASP A 118 -16.39 4.22 31.88
N GLU A 119 -17.56 3.57 31.92
CA GLU A 119 -17.81 2.29 31.26
C GLU A 119 -18.49 2.48 29.90
N ILE A 120 -17.89 1.94 28.84
CA ILE A 120 -18.47 1.95 27.49
C ILE A 120 -19.06 0.58 27.20
N HIS A 121 -20.38 0.46 27.32
CA HIS A 121 -21.10 -0.79 27.12
C HIS A 121 -21.39 -1.10 25.65
N PHE A 122 -21.28 -2.38 25.28
CA PHE A 122 -21.69 -2.97 24.00
C PHE A 122 -22.17 -4.40 24.25
N GLY A 123 -23.45 -4.67 24.00
CA GLY A 123 -24.05 -5.94 24.36
C GLY A 123 -24.01 -6.18 25.87
N LYS A 124 -23.47 -7.33 26.28
CA LYS A 124 -23.25 -7.69 27.70
C LYS A 124 -21.86 -7.32 28.21
N ARG A 125 -21.01 -6.76 27.34
CA ARG A 125 -19.63 -6.41 27.65
C ARG A 125 -19.46 -4.91 27.81
N HIS A 126 -18.36 -4.52 28.42
CA HIS A 126 -17.92 -3.14 28.45
C HIS A 126 -16.40 -3.04 28.43
N ILE A 127 -15.90 -1.84 28.15
CA ILE A 127 -14.52 -1.45 28.42
C ILE A 127 -14.52 -0.29 29.41
N VAL A 128 -13.56 -0.28 30.33
CA VAL A 128 -13.36 0.79 31.32
C VAL A 128 -12.34 1.77 30.77
N ALA A 129 -12.72 3.04 30.71
CA ALA A 129 -11.85 4.12 30.27
C ALA A 129 -10.89 4.53 31.40
N ILE A 130 -9.59 4.52 31.14
CA ILE A 130 -8.55 4.95 32.08
C ILE A 130 -7.85 6.16 31.47
N ALA A 131 -8.01 7.33 32.08
CA ALA A 131 -7.33 8.53 31.65
C ALA A 131 -5.82 8.36 31.86
N THR A 132 -5.07 8.43 30.76
CA THR A 132 -3.62 8.26 30.73
C THR A 132 -2.93 9.42 30.02
N PRO A 133 -3.14 10.68 30.46
CA PRO A 133 -2.57 11.86 29.83
C PRO A 133 -1.04 11.77 29.80
N GLY A 134 -0.42 12.17 28.70
CA GLY A 134 1.03 12.05 28.55
C GLY A 134 1.47 12.42 27.14
N HIS A 135 1.24 11.53 26.18
CA HIS A 135 1.46 11.80 24.76
C HIS A 135 0.62 13.00 24.28
N THR A 136 -0.65 13.06 24.69
CA THR A 136 -1.53 14.25 24.67
C THR A 136 -2.23 14.40 26.02
N SER A 137 -2.87 15.55 26.29
CA SER A 137 -3.69 15.74 27.49
C SER A 137 -4.96 14.89 27.50
N GLY A 138 -5.40 14.42 26.33
CA GLY A 138 -6.63 13.64 26.15
C GLY A 138 -6.43 12.15 25.96
N CYS A 139 -5.23 11.63 26.24
CA CYS A 139 -4.94 10.20 26.11
C CYS A 139 -5.79 9.34 27.06
N MET A 140 -6.38 8.29 26.50
CA MET A 140 -7.12 7.26 27.21
C MET A 140 -6.55 5.88 26.88
N SER A 141 -6.48 5.04 27.91
CA SER A 141 -6.34 3.60 27.80
C SER A 141 -7.70 2.93 28.06
N PHE A 142 -7.92 1.75 27.49
CA PHE A 142 -9.19 1.01 27.64
C PHE A 142 -8.93 -0.40 28.18
N LEU A 143 -9.40 -0.68 29.38
CA LEU A 143 -9.31 -1.99 30.02
C LEU A 143 -10.54 -2.82 29.68
N LEU A 144 -10.36 -4.08 29.28
CA LEU A 144 -11.49 -5.00 29.11
C LEU A 144 -12.16 -5.29 30.46
N ASP A 145 -13.48 -5.49 30.43
CA ASP A 145 -14.32 -5.91 31.57
C ASP A 145 -13.79 -7.10 32.39
N ASP A 146 -13.07 -8.03 31.76
CA ASP A 146 -12.46 -9.18 32.44
C ASP A 146 -11.04 -8.94 32.98
N GLY A 147 -10.50 -7.72 32.79
CA GLY A 147 -9.19 -7.29 33.24
C GLY A 147 -8.00 -7.93 32.50
N LYS A 148 -8.24 -8.75 31.46
CA LYS A 148 -7.17 -9.52 30.82
C LYS A 148 -6.35 -8.76 29.81
N ALA A 149 -6.87 -7.68 29.24
CA ALA A 149 -6.14 -6.86 28.27
C ALA A 149 -6.47 -5.37 28.42
N VAL A 150 -5.48 -4.53 28.11
CA VAL A 150 -5.57 -3.07 28.08
C VAL A 150 -5.06 -2.54 26.75
N ILE A 151 -5.88 -1.74 26.07
CA ILE A 151 -5.47 -0.93 24.91
C ILE A 151 -4.86 0.36 25.44
N THR A 152 -3.59 0.63 25.15
CA THR A 152 -2.83 1.73 25.76
C THR A 152 -2.64 2.94 24.87
N GLY A 153 -3.10 2.89 23.61
CA GLY A 153 -2.81 3.92 22.62
C GLY A 153 -1.31 4.23 22.59
N ASP A 154 -0.98 5.53 22.59
CA ASP A 154 0.41 5.98 22.52
C ASP A 154 1.00 6.35 23.89
N THR A 155 0.32 5.94 24.97
CA THR A 155 0.80 6.14 26.35
C THR A 155 1.85 5.09 26.73
N LEU A 156 1.65 3.81 26.38
CA LEU A 156 2.56 2.74 26.79
C LEU A 156 2.94 1.82 25.61
N PRO A 157 4.06 2.11 24.92
CA PRO A 157 4.59 1.27 23.85
C PRO A 157 5.35 0.06 24.41
N LEU A 158 5.41 -1.02 23.63
CA LEU A 158 5.91 -2.32 24.10
C LEU A 158 7.43 -2.36 24.37
N GLY A 159 8.19 -1.45 23.76
CA GLY A 159 9.65 -1.36 23.93
C GLY A 159 10.09 -0.39 25.04
N GLY A 160 9.16 0.21 25.79
CA GLY A 160 9.47 1.24 26.79
C GLY A 160 9.91 2.60 26.23
N VAL A 161 10.15 2.71 24.91
CA VAL A 161 10.52 3.96 24.21
C VAL A 161 9.54 4.22 23.07
N GLY A 162 9.28 5.50 22.80
CA GLY A 162 8.54 5.93 21.61
C GLY A 162 7.25 6.71 21.86
N CYS A 163 6.99 7.15 23.10
CA CYS A 163 5.93 8.13 23.36
C CYS A 163 6.44 9.51 22.95
N ASP A 164 6.21 9.92 21.69
CA ASP A 164 6.37 11.33 21.31
C ASP A 164 5.52 12.20 22.25
N ILE A 165 5.97 13.40 22.62
CA ILE A 165 5.15 14.35 23.40
C ILE A 165 4.58 15.40 22.45
N VAL A 166 3.27 15.39 22.25
CA VAL A 166 2.58 16.33 21.36
C VAL A 166 2.15 17.55 22.16
N GLN A 167 3.06 18.51 22.30
CA GLN A 167 2.85 19.71 23.12
C GLN A 167 1.65 20.54 22.66
N GLU A 168 1.37 20.61 21.35
CA GLU A 168 0.20 21.31 20.77
C GLU A 168 -1.15 20.70 21.19
N CYS A 169 -1.13 19.46 21.68
CA CYS A 169 -2.26 18.73 22.25
C CYS A 169 -2.12 18.57 23.77
N GLY A 170 -1.31 19.39 24.43
CA GLY A 170 -1.17 19.39 25.89
C GLY A 170 -0.38 18.21 26.46
N GLY A 171 0.46 17.56 25.65
CA GLY A 171 1.32 16.47 26.11
C GLY A 171 2.33 16.91 27.18
N SER A 172 2.66 16.00 28.10
CA SER A 172 3.54 16.24 29.24
C SER A 172 4.27 14.95 29.63
N VAL A 173 5.60 15.01 29.72
CA VAL A 173 6.44 13.89 30.20
C VAL A 173 6.06 13.49 31.61
N TRP A 174 5.76 14.46 32.48
CA TRP A 174 5.42 14.16 33.87
C TRP A 174 4.05 13.47 33.98
N SER A 175 3.06 13.92 33.21
CA SER A 175 1.75 13.25 33.16
C SER A 175 1.86 11.85 32.57
N LEU A 176 2.72 11.66 31.56
CA LEU A 176 3.01 10.35 30.99
C LEU A 176 3.60 9.42 32.06
N CYS A 177 4.59 9.90 32.80
CA CYS A 177 5.21 9.17 33.90
C CYS A 177 4.18 8.77 34.96
N ASP A 178 3.37 9.71 35.43
CA ASP A 178 2.29 9.47 36.40
C ASP A 178 1.30 8.40 35.89
N SER A 179 0.85 8.52 34.63
CA SER A 179 -0.06 7.55 34.00
C SER A 179 0.53 6.14 33.93
N ILE A 180 1.82 6.02 33.64
CA ILE A 180 2.49 4.71 33.54
C ILE A 180 2.67 4.11 34.94
N PHE A 181 3.32 4.84 35.85
CA PHE A 181 3.72 4.31 37.15
C PHE A 181 2.54 4.13 38.11
N HIS A 182 1.62 5.10 38.17
CA HIS A 182 0.51 5.09 39.14
C HIS A 182 -0.79 4.49 38.62
N LYS A 183 -0.94 4.30 37.30
CA LYS A 183 -2.13 3.64 36.73
C LYS A 183 -1.80 2.33 36.03
N LEU A 184 -1.05 2.38 34.93
CA LEU A 184 -0.89 1.19 34.08
C LEU A 184 -0.07 0.08 34.76
N PHE A 185 1.00 0.41 35.49
CA PHE A 185 1.81 -0.59 36.21
C PHE A 185 1.14 -1.18 37.46
N HIS A 186 -0.01 -0.64 37.87
CA HIS A 186 -0.85 -1.21 38.92
C HIS A 186 -1.86 -2.23 38.38
N LEU A 187 -1.98 -2.38 37.05
CA LEU A 187 -2.73 -3.48 36.46
C LEU A 187 -2.03 -4.83 36.73
N PRO A 188 -2.77 -5.95 36.72
CA PRO A 188 -2.18 -7.27 36.96
C PRO A 188 -1.03 -7.57 36.00
N ASP A 189 0.04 -8.20 36.50
CA ASP A 189 1.26 -8.52 35.75
C ASP A 189 1.02 -9.27 34.44
N GLY A 190 0.03 -10.20 34.44
CA GLY A 190 -0.38 -10.97 33.28
C GLY A 190 -1.34 -10.25 32.32
N CYS A 191 -1.77 -9.03 32.62
CA CYS A 191 -2.64 -8.24 31.75
C CYS A 191 -1.91 -7.93 30.43
N VAL A 192 -2.57 -8.24 29.31
CA VAL A 192 -2.02 -8.05 27.96
C VAL A 192 -2.05 -6.57 27.58
N VAL A 193 -0.91 -6.05 27.15
CA VAL A 193 -0.74 -4.67 26.68
C VAL A 193 -0.85 -4.62 25.17
N LEU A 194 -1.76 -3.76 24.67
CA LEU A 194 -2.08 -3.57 23.27
C LEU A 194 -1.84 -2.09 22.85
N PRO A 195 -0.72 -1.77 22.18
CA PRO A 195 -0.29 -0.39 21.90
C PRO A 195 -0.97 0.24 20.68
N GLY A 196 -0.91 1.57 20.53
CA GLY A 196 -1.40 2.27 19.34
C GLY A 196 -0.51 2.10 18.10
N HIS A 197 0.77 1.76 18.27
CA HIS A 197 1.75 1.66 17.19
C HIS A 197 2.68 0.46 17.26
N ASP A 198 3.14 0.04 16.08
CA ASP A 198 4.22 -0.93 15.92
C ASP A 198 5.59 -0.23 15.93
N ASN A 199 6.27 -0.35 17.06
CA ASN A 199 7.64 0.15 17.27
C ASN A 199 8.72 -0.89 16.96
N GLY A 200 8.36 -2.00 16.31
CA GLY A 200 9.29 -3.07 15.92
C GLY A 200 9.60 -4.09 17.01
N THR A 201 8.98 -3.97 18.18
CA THR A 201 9.20 -4.84 19.35
C THR A 201 8.11 -5.90 19.56
N GLY A 202 7.14 -5.98 18.65
CA GLY A 202 6.04 -6.95 18.70
C GLY A 202 4.67 -6.30 18.53
N THR A 203 3.60 -7.11 18.56
CA THR A 203 2.21 -6.64 18.40
C THR A 203 1.46 -6.50 19.73
N HIS A 204 1.94 -7.18 20.78
CA HIS A 204 1.43 -7.14 22.15
C HIS A 204 2.51 -7.59 23.15
N SER A 205 2.30 -7.35 24.44
CA SER A 205 3.13 -7.86 25.55
C SER A 205 2.29 -8.00 26.81
N THR A 206 2.91 -8.15 27.99
CA THR A 206 2.24 -8.10 29.29
C THR A 206 2.75 -6.95 30.14
N ILE A 207 1.96 -6.50 31.12
CA ILE A 207 2.36 -5.43 32.05
C ILE A 207 3.71 -5.73 32.69
N GLU A 208 3.92 -6.96 33.17
CA GLU A 208 5.19 -7.39 33.77
C GLU A 208 6.38 -7.19 32.82
N LYS A 209 6.25 -7.64 31.57
CA LYS A 209 7.32 -7.58 30.58
C LYS A 209 7.63 -6.15 30.16
N VAL A 210 6.60 -5.34 29.93
CA VAL A 210 6.77 -3.92 29.57
C VAL A 210 7.37 -3.15 30.73
N ARG A 211 6.90 -3.37 31.96
CA ARG A 211 7.45 -2.76 33.19
C ARG A 211 8.93 -3.13 33.36
N SER A 212 9.26 -4.41 33.25
CA SER A 212 10.65 -4.87 33.38
C SER A 212 11.57 -4.29 32.29
N ALA A 213 11.09 -4.21 31.05
CA ALA A 213 11.84 -3.63 29.95
C ALA A 213 12.06 -2.12 30.14
N LEU A 214 11.05 -1.39 30.63
CA LEU A 214 11.17 0.04 30.90
C LEU A 214 12.15 0.30 32.06
N ILE A 215 12.00 -0.44 33.16
CA ILE A 215 12.90 -0.33 34.33
C ILE A 215 14.35 -0.62 33.94
N ALA A 216 14.58 -1.65 33.12
CA ALA A 216 15.92 -2.00 32.64
C ALA A 216 16.55 -0.91 31.75
N LEU A 217 15.73 -0.05 31.13
CA LEU A 217 16.19 0.96 30.19
C LEU A 217 16.43 2.32 30.83
N CYS A 218 15.48 2.82 31.62
CA CYS A 218 15.58 4.16 32.20
C CYS A 218 15.92 4.17 33.69
N GLY A 219 15.55 3.13 34.46
CA GLY A 219 15.60 3.12 35.92
C GLY A 219 14.23 2.80 36.53
N ASP A 220 14.19 2.52 37.84
CA ASP A 220 12.97 2.10 38.55
C ASP A 220 12.21 3.24 39.22
N THR A 221 12.71 4.47 39.15
CA THR A 221 12.06 5.66 39.71
C THR A 221 11.37 6.51 38.64
N MET A 222 10.40 7.33 39.07
CA MET A 222 9.73 8.29 38.18
C MET A 222 10.71 9.37 37.71
N GLU A 223 11.64 9.80 38.57
CA GLU A 223 12.70 10.75 38.27
C GLU A 223 13.59 10.23 37.13
N ASP A 224 14.05 8.97 37.22
CA ASP A 224 14.87 8.33 36.19
C ASP A 224 14.15 8.28 34.84
N PHE A 225 12.84 7.98 34.85
CA PHE A 225 12.03 7.98 33.64
C PHE A 225 11.90 9.38 33.02
N VAL A 226 11.65 10.40 33.84
CA VAL A 226 11.53 11.79 33.38
C VAL A 226 12.87 12.27 32.79
N ASP A 227 13.99 11.98 33.46
CA ASP A 227 15.32 12.34 32.98
C ASP A 227 15.66 11.62 31.67
N PHE A 228 15.34 10.33 31.57
CA PHE A 228 15.48 9.56 30.34
C PHE A 228 14.68 10.19 29.20
N MET A 229 13.38 10.45 29.39
CA MET A 229 12.53 11.04 28.35
C MET A 229 13.01 12.44 27.93
N ASN A 230 13.42 13.28 28.88
CA ASN A 230 13.98 14.61 28.60
C ASN A 230 15.30 14.53 27.81
N SER A 231 16.14 13.52 28.07
CA SER A 231 17.37 13.30 27.30
C SER A 231 17.08 13.02 25.82
N GLN A 232 15.98 12.30 25.53
CA GLN A 232 15.56 11.98 24.16
C GLN A 232 14.94 13.18 23.44
N ALA A 233 14.33 14.11 24.16
CA ALA A 233 13.63 15.28 23.59
C ALA A 233 14.58 16.31 22.94
N SER A 234 15.89 16.25 23.20
CA SER A 234 16.90 17.24 22.80
C SER A 234 17.19 17.35 21.28
N THR A 235 16.38 16.72 20.42
CA THR A 235 16.54 16.74 18.94
C THR A 235 15.31 17.19 18.15
N GLN A 236 14.23 17.66 18.76
CA GLN A 236 13.02 18.04 18.02
C GLN A 236 13.06 19.49 17.51
N GLY A 237 13.38 19.66 16.23
CA GLY A 237 13.10 20.87 15.45
C GLY A 237 11.60 21.07 15.19
N THR A 238 11.24 22.15 14.50
CA THR A 238 9.86 22.55 14.18
C THR A 238 9.00 21.39 13.67
N VAL A 239 7.81 21.21 14.26
CA VAL A 239 6.84 20.16 13.91
C VAL A 239 6.59 20.13 12.39
N PRO A 240 6.73 18.97 11.71
CA PRO A 240 6.48 18.88 10.28
C PRO A 240 5.07 19.34 9.91
N PRO A 241 4.87 20.09 8.81
CA PRO A 241 3.55 20.60 8.40
C PRO A 241 2.43 19.55 8.31
N LYS A 242 2.79 18.27 8.06
CA LYS A 242 1.84 17.13 8.01
C LYS A 242 1.19 16.85 9.37
N LYS A 243 1.91 16.98 10.50
CA LYS A 243 1.36 16.69 11.83
C LYS A 243 0.26 17.69 12.22
N ASN A 244 0.46 18.97 11.91
CA ASN A 244 -0.53 20.03 12.14
C ASN A 244 -1.85 19.79 11.38
N ILE A 245 -1.79 19.24 10.16
CA ILE A 245 -3.00 18.91 9.38
C ILE A 245 -3.78 17.77 10.06
N CYS A 246 -3.08 16.74 10.54
CA CYS A 246 -3.72 15.61 11.21
C CYS A 246 -4.37 16.05 12.53
N ILE A 247 -3.65 16.80 13.37
CA ILE A 247 -4.20 17.39 14.60
C ILE A 247 -5.44 18.23 14.29
N ALA A 248 -5.36 19.16 13.33
CA ALA A 248 -6.50 20.01 12.97
C ALA A 248 -7.71 19.20 12.46
N SER A 249 -7.45 18.12 11.70
CA SER A 249 -8.52 17.23 11.21
C SER A 249 -9.16 16.43 12.34
N ASN A 250 -8.34 15.89 13.24
CA ASN A 250 -8.79 15.00 14.30
C ASN A 250 -9.41 15.74 15.49
N LYS A 251 -9.05 17.01 15.72
CA LYS A 251 -9.85 17.92 16.56
C LYS A 251 -11.27 18.12 16.05
N LYS A 252 -11.56 17.74 14.80
CA LYS A 252 -12.87 17.77 14.14
C LYS A 252 -13.36 16.39 13.74
N ASP A 253 -13.17 15.38 14.59
CA ASP A 253 -13.64 13.99 14.39
C ASP A 253 -13.07 13.31 13.10
N GLY A 254 -11.92 13.78 12.62
CA GLY A 254 -11.31 13.31 11.37
C GLY A 254 -11.85 14.01 10.12
N LEU A 255 -12.55 15.14 10.24
CA LEU A 255 -12.94 15.99 9.12
C LEU A 255 -11.72 16.71 8.55
N GLU A 256 -11.54 16.61 7.24
CA GLU A 256 -10.46 17.32 6.55
C GLU A 256 -10.75 18.83 6.48
N PRO A 257 -9.80 19.70 6.90
CA PRO A 257 -9.99 21.15 6.87
C PRO A 257 -10.34 21.68 5.48
N PHE A 258 -11.27 22.64 5.42
CA PHE A 258 -11.75 23.23 4.16
C PHE A 258 -10.61 23.76 3.27
N TYR A 259 -9.55 24.33 3.83
CA TYR A 259 -8.42 24.84 3.05
C TYR A 259 -7.58 23.73 2.41
N VAL A 260 -7.41 22.58 3.08
CA VAL A 260 -6.74 21.39 2.51
C VAL A 260 -7.59 20.82 1.38
N ARG A 261 -8.91 20.78 1.57
CA ARG A 261 -9.87 20.42 0.52
C ARG A 261 -9.81 21.40 -0.66
N TYR A 262 -9.84 22.71 -0.39
CA TYR A 262 -9.79 23.79 -1.38
C TYR A 262 -8.47 23.80 -2.18
N LEU A 263 -7.32 23.66 -1.52
CA LEU A 263 -6.02 23.59 -2.20
C LEU A 263 -5.91 22.33 -3.05
N ARG A 264 -6.38 21.19 -2.54
CA ARG A 264 -6.41 19.96 -3.32
C ARG A 264 -7.32 20.11 -4.54
N ASP A 265 -8.48 20.72 -4.38
CA ASP A 265 -9.44 20.98 -5.45
C ASP A 265 -8.89 22.02 -6.47
N LYS A 266 -8.13 23.03 -6.03
CA LYS A 266 -7.50 24.07 -6.88
C LYS A 266 -6.26 23.59 -7.64
N VAL A 267 -5.42 22.75 -7.04
CA VAL A 267 -4.28 22.10 -7.71
C VAL A 267 -4.76 21.16 -8.82
N ILE A 268 -5.92 20.52 -8.61
CA ILE A 268 -6.60 19.70 -9.62
C ILE A 268 -7.23 20.59 -10.72
N GLN A 269 -7.77 21.76 -10.39
CA GLN A 269 -8.38 22.68 -11.36
C GLN A 269 -7.39 23.48 -12.23
N HIS A 270 -6.15 23.76 -11.77
CA HIS A 270 -5.19 24.61 -12.50
C HIS A 270 -4.18 23.85 -13.37
N ASN A 271 -4.26 22.52 -13.46
CA ASN A 271 -3.44 21.73 -14.40
C ASN A 271 -4.25 20.82 -15.34
N PRO A 272 -5.15 21.33 -16.22
CA PRO A 272 -5.74 20.51 -17.28
C PRO A 272 -4.92 20.50 -18.58
N SER A 273 -3.94 21.38 -18.77
CA SER A 273 -3.23 21.50 -20.05
C SER A 273 -1.91 22.26 -19.95
N GLN A 274 -0.78 21.55 -19.86
CA GLN A 274 0.50 22.04 -20.40
C GLN A 274 1.43 20.85 -20.72
N GLN A 275 1.41 20.48 -22.00
CA GLN A 275 2.59 19.97 -22.71
C GLN A 275 3.55 21.14 -22.97
N ASP A 276 4.84 20.84 -22.92
CA ASP A 276 6.02 21.70 -22.96
C ASP A 276 6.07 22.75 -24.08
N THR A 277 6.80 23.86 -23.86
CA THR A 277 7.86 24.32 -24.79
C THR A 277 8.98 25.13 -24.08
N ASN A 278 10.22 24.70 -24.32
CA ASN A 278 11.50 25.43 -24.46
C ASN A 278 12.06 26.35 -23.35
N ALA A 279 13.30 26.03 -22.92
CA ALA A 279 14.51 26.91 -22.95
C ALA A 279 15.69 26.13 -22.33
N SER A 280 16.69 25.68 -23.11
CA SER A 280 17.92 26.38 -23.53
C SER A 280 18.95 26.64 -22.42
N GLN A 281 20.19 26.28 -22.72
CA GLN A 281 21.39 26.17 -21.90
C GLN A 281 22.02 27.54 -21.54
N THR A 282 22.63 27.66 -20.35
CA THR A 282 23.93 28.36 -20.12
C THR A 282 24.49 28.07 -18.71
N PRO A 283 25.83 27.94 -18.53
CA PRO A 283 26.49 27.57 -17.26
C PRO A 283 26.94 28.80 -16.42
N PRO A 284 27.53 28.62 -15.22
CA PRO A 284 27.31 29.50 -14.06
C PRO A 284 28.32 30.65 -13.92
N HIS A 285 27.87 31.78 -13.38
CA HIS A 285 28.74 32.81 -12.81
C HIS A 285 28.43 33.04 -11.32
N LYS A 286 29.49 32.97 -10.51
CA LYS A 286 29.58 33.38 -9.10
C LYS A 286 29.11 34.83 -8.92
N ILE A 287 28.49 35.16 -7.77
CA ILE A 287 28.91 36.26 -6.85
C ILE A 287 27.96 36.39 -5.63
N ASN A 288 28.62 36.45 -4.46
CA ASN A 288 28.39 37.10 -3.16
C ASN A 288 27.14 36.94 -2.28
N HIS A 289 27.45 36.62 -1.01
CA HIS A 289 26.66 36.76 0.20
C HIS A 289 26.19 38.20 0.45
N ASN A 290 24.87 38.39 0.61
CA ASN A 290 24.23 39.02 1.76
C ASN A 290 22.71 39.18 1.49
N LEU A 291 21.94 39.08 2.57
CA LEU A 291 20.48 39.25 2.71
C LEU A 291 19.65 37.95 2.70
N SER A 292 18.85 37.88 3.75
CA SER A 292 17.82 36.91 4.11
C SER A 292 16.78 36.71 3.00
N THR A 293 16.82 35.54 2.36
CA THR A 293 15.76 34.98 1.51
C THR A 293 15.80 33.45 1.60
N PRO A 294 14.65 32.74 1.72
CA PRO A 294 14.66 31.29 1.70
C PRO A 294 15.07 30.78 0.32
N THR A 295 16.13 29.99 0.27
CA THR A 295 16.62 29.30 -0.92
C THR A 295 15.64 28.21 -1.34
N ILE A 296 15.30 28.19 -2.63
CA ILE A 296 14.49 27.15 -3.27
C ILE A 296 15.29 25.84 -3.31
N ILE A 297 14.73 24.77 -2.73
CA ILE A 297 15.14 23.38 -2.98
C ILE A 297 13.88 22.64 -3.45
N ASP A 298 14.01 21.93 -4.57
CA ASP A 298 12.93 21.34 -5.38
C ASP A 298 11.75 20.72 -4.62
N GLY A 299 10.55 21.25 -4.89
CA GLY A 299 9.27 20.72 -4.39
C GLY A 299 8.44 21.75 -3.63
N GLY A 300 7.94 22.77 -4.34
CA GLY A 300 7.26 23.97 -3.83
C GLY A 300 6.50 23.86 -2.50
N LEU A 301 6.95 24.62 -1.50
CA LEU A 301 6.21 25.00 -0.31
C LEU A 301 5.88 26.51 -0.40
N PHE A 302 4.62 26.88 -0.31
CA PHE A 302 4.22 28.27 -0.02
C PHE A 302 4.19 28.45 1.50
N CYS A 303 5.06 29.30 2.04
CA CYS A 303 4.99 29.71 3.43
C CYS A 303 3.78 30.62 3.65
N LEU A 304 2.80 30.16 4.42
CA LEU A 304 1.77 31.02 5.01
C LEU A 304 2.14 31.27 6.47
N ASN A 305 2.68 32.45 6.76
CA ASN A 305 2.71 32.96 8.13
C ASN A 305 1.28 33.36 8.50
N VAL A 306 0.65 32.58 9.37
CA VAL A 306 -0.62 32.94 10.00
C VAL A 306 -0.27 33.46 11.40
N PRO A 307 -0.41 34.76 11.69
CA PRO A 307 -0.25 35.24 13.05
C PRO A 307 -1.43 34.76 13.92
N SER A 308 -1.12 34.18 15.07
CA SER A 308 -2.08 33.97 16.16
C SER A 308 -2.53 35.31 16.77
N PRO A 309 -3.77 35.45 17.29
CA PRO A 309 -4.80 34.43 17.45
C PRO A 309 -5.96 34.51 16.42
N LEU A 310 -6.57 33.35 16.15
CA LEU A 310 -7.71 33.14 15.25
C LEU A 310 -9.05 33.41 15.95
N ASP A 311 -9.79 34.44 15.52
CA ASP A 311 -11.24 34.50 15.70
C ASP A 311 -11.92 33.87 14.47
N SER A 312 -12.71 32.83 14.71
CA SER A 312 -13.07 31.76 13.78
C SER A 312 -14.18 32.10 12.78
N THR A 313 -14.50 33.39 12.57
CA THR A 313 -15.63 33.76 11.71
C THR A 313 -15.30 34.73 10.57
N LYS A 314 -14.09 35.32 10.51
CA LYS A 314 -13.73 36.28 9.44
C LYS A 314 -12.23 36.28 9.10
N ALA A 315 -11.68 35.17 8.61
CA ALA A 315 -10.34 35.21 8.01
C ALA A 315 -10.43 35.70 6.55
N LYS A 316 -10.16 36.99 6.31
CA LYS A 316 -9.85 37.51 4.96
C LYS A 316 -8.44 37.05 4.59
N VAL A 317 -8.33 36.05 3.73
CA VAL A 317 -7.06 35.69 3.11
C VAL A 317 -6.73 36.74 2.05
N THR A 318 -5.74 37.61 2.33
CA THR A 318 -5.23 38.57 1.35
C THR A 318 -4.04 37.95 0.64
N ILE A 319 -4.18 37.69 -0.65
CA ILE A 319 -3.07 37.25 -1.51
C ILE A 319 -2.55 38.52 -2.21
N SER A 320 -1.42 39.06 -1.76
CA SER A 320 -0.75 40.18 -2.43
C SER A 320 0.21 39.65 -3.49
N TYR A 321 -0.05 40.02 -4.75
CA TYR A 321 0.85 39.82 -5.87
C TYR A 321 1.64 41.11 -6.08
N THR A 322 2.97 41.05 -6.03
CA THR A 322 3.83 42.17 -6.42
C THR A 322 4.27 41.97 -7.86
N GLU A 323 3.59 42.64 -8.80
CA GLU A 323 4.11 42.83 -10.15
C GLU A 323 5.24 43.88 -10.09
N SER A 324 6.43 43.48 -10.52
CA SER A 324 7.44 44.43 -10.93
C SER A 324 7.32 44.62 -12.45
N ASN A 325 6.92 45.83 -12.83
CA ASN A 325 7.11 46.49 -14.12
C ASN A 325 6.55 45.82 -15.38
N VAL A 326 5.30 46.15 -15.76
CA VAL A 326 4.96 46.62 -17.13
C VAL A 326 3.79 47.62 -17.04
N THR A 327 3.92 48.68 -17.82
CA THR A 327 3.07 49.89 -17.94
C THR A 327 1.70 49.69 -18.63
N THR A 328 0.70 50.40 -18.08
CA THR A 328 -0.49 51.04 -18.72
C THR A 328 -1.58 50.20 -19.42
N ALA A 329 -2.78 50.10 -18.80
CA ALA A 329 -4.09 50.61 -19.26
C ALA A 329 -5.29 49.87 -18.57
N PRO A 330 -6.49 50.49 -18.41
CA PRO A 330 -7.36 50.25 -17.26
C PRO A 330 -8.54 49.25 -17.47
N MET A 331 -8.97 48.68 -16.34
CA MET A 331 -10.20 47.90 -16.08
C MET A 331 -11.50 48.63 -16.50
N PRO A 332 -12.66 47.94 -16.71
CA PRO A 332 -13.59 47.69 -15.58
C PRO A 332 -14.50 46.42 -15.64
N SER A 333 -14.57 45.69 -14.51
CA SER A 333 -15.75 45.13 -13.78
C SER A 333 -16.98 44.48 -14.49
N LEU A 334 -17.38 43.28 -14.04
CA LEU A 334 -18.77 42.70 -13.94
C LEU A 334 -18.65 41.27 -13.36
N VAL A 335 -19.12 40.87 -12.16
CA VAL A 335 -20.45 40.78 -11.52
C VAL A 335 -21.47 39.89 -12.28
N LEU A 336 -22.02 38.90 -11.55
CA LEU A 336 -23.07 37.89 -11.88
C LEU A 336 -22.58 36.68 -12.72
N LEU A 337 -22.96 35.41 -12.49
CA LEU A 337 -24.26 34.88 -12.08
C LEU A 337 -24.13 33.44 -11.50
N TYR A 338 -25.03 33.11 -10.58
CA TYR A 338 -25.37 31.76 -10.12
C TYR A 338 -25.94 30.87 -11.25
N SER A 339 -25.90 29.55 -11.00
CA SER A 339 -26.65 28.43 -11.61
C SER A 339 -26.35 27.99 -13.05
N LEU A 340 -25.79 26.78 -13.19
CA LEU A 340 -26.49 25.67 -13.88
C LEU A 340 -25.85 24.31 -13.55
N LEU A 341 -26.75 23.34 -13.54
CA LEU A 341 -26.69 21.97 -13.05
C LEU A 341 -25.98 21.00 -14.02
N PHE A 342 -25.57 19.87 -13.44
CA PHE A 342 -25.45 18.52 -14.00
C PHE A 342 -24.12 18.00 -14.58
N LEU A 343 -23.81 16.82 -14.03
CA LEU A 343 -23.11 15.65 -14.57
C LEU A 343 -21.59 15.54 -14.52
N GLU A 344 -21.24 14.49 -13.76
CA GLU A 344 -20.19 13.50 -13.99
C GLU A 344 -18.86 13.58 -13.23
N SER A 345 -18.57 12.38 -12.71
CA SER A 345 -17.44 11.91 -11.93
C SER A 345 -16.10 12.07 -12.64
N LEU A 346 -15.02 12.15 -11.85
CA LEU A 346 -13.60 11.77 -12.09
C LEU A 346 -12.70 12.83 -11.41
N ALA A 347 -11.52 12.58 -10.86
CA ALA A 347 -10.79 11.39 -10.47
C ALA A 347 -9.80 11.88 -9.41
N PHE A 348 -9.71 11.20 -8.26
CA PHE A 348 -8.64 11.47 -7.31
C PHE A 348 -7.44 10.63 -7.69
N THR A 349 -6.38 11.28 -8.13
CA THR A 349 -5.02 10.72 -8.14
C THR A 349 -4.44 10.80 -6.73
N PRO A 350 -4.04 9.70 -6.09
CA PRO A 350 -3.10 9.76 -4.99
C PRO A 350 -1.69 9.58 -5.55
N THR A 351 -0.85 10.56 -5.22
CA THR A 351 0.60 10.50 -5.28
C THR A 351 1.13 9.22 -4.64
N TYR A 352 2.09 8.64 -5.33
CA TYR A 352 2.81 7.43 -5.00
C TYR A 352 3.58 7.58 -3.68
N ASP A 353 3.42 6.63 -2.77
CA ASP A 353 4.51 6.22 -1.89
C ASP A 353 4.68 4.70 -1.99
N THR A 354 5.93 4.29 -2.11
CA THR A 354 6.37 2.98 -2.55
C THR A 354 7.12 2.30 -1.40
N HIS A 355 6.56 1.18 -0.94
CA HIS A 355 7.19 0.09 -0.17
C HIS A 355 7.44 0.28 1.34
N ARG A 356 6.72 -0.54 2.13
CA ARG A 356 7.34 -1.39 3.17
C ARG A 356 7.06 -2.86 2.83
N HIS A 357 8.08 -3.68 2.96
CA HIS A 357 8.08 -5.11 2.67
C HIS A 357 7.07 -5.88 3.52
N CYS A 358 6.22 -6.67 2.85
CA CYS A 358 5.49 -7.79 3.43
C CYS A 358 6.40 -9.02 3.38
N GLN A 359 7.46 -9.04 4.20
CA GLN A 359 8.29 -10.22 4.46
C GLN A 359 8.43 -10.42 5.96
N ARG A 360 7.29 -10.47 6.64
CA ARG A 360 7.06 -11.15 7.91
C ARG A 360 5.63 -11.67 7.79
N SER A 361 5.38 -12.86 8.30
CA SER A 361 4.05 -13.40 8.59
C SER A 361 3.26 -12.36 9.41
N THR A 362 2.65 -11.41 8.70
CA THR A 362 1.81 -10.33 9.22
C THR A 362 0.44 -10.62 8.64
N PRO A 363 -0.53 -11.04 9.45
CA PRO A 363 -1.91 -11.10 9.01
C PRO A 363 -2.39 -9.67 8.83
N LEU A 364 -3.39 -9.48 7.96
CA LEU A 364 -4.12 -8.21 7.74
C LEU A 364 -3.60 -7.29 6.63
N CYS A 365 -2.99 -7.84 5.57
CA CYS A 365 -3.16 -7.29 4.21
C CYS A 365 -4.20 -8.13 3.45
N SER A 366 -5.32 -8.44 4.08
CA SER A 366 -6.29 -9.36 3.48
C SER A 366 -6.95 -8.72 2.27
N SER A 367 -6.80 -9.36 1.11
CA SER A 367 -7.54 -8.99 -0.09
C SER A 367 -9.05 -8.99 0.22
N ILE A 368 -9.85 -8.21 -0.52
CA ILE A 368 -11.33 -8.28 -0.38
C ILE A 368 -11.81 -9.74 -0.49
N GLY A 369 -11.11 -10.57 -1.27
CA GLY A 369 -11.37 -12.01 -1.35
C GLY A 369 -11.21 -12.73 -0.01
N GLU A 370 -10.10 -12.57 0.69
CA GLU A 370 -9.89 -13.17 2.03
C GLU A 370 -10.92 -12.69 3.05
N LEU A 371 -11.23 -11.39 3.05
CA LEU A 371 -12.26 -10.83 3.92
C LEU A 371 -13.66 -11.39 3.61
N CYS A 372 -13.92 -11.72 2.35
CA CYS A 372 -15.13 -12.41 1.92
C CYS A 372 -15.04 -13.94 2.05
N GLY A 373 -14.00 -14.48 2.67
CA GLY A 373 -13.83 -15.93 2.87
C GLY A 373 -13.63 -16.71 1.57
N ILE A 374 -13.00 -16.11 0.55
CA ILE A 374 -12.45 -16.86 -0.59
C ILE A 374 -11.27 -17.69 -0.06
N GLN A 375 -11.26 -18.98 -0.39
CA GLN A 375 -10.17 -19.88 -0.04
C GLN A 375 -9.26 -20.03 -1.25
N TYR A 376 -7.98 -19.72 -1.06
CA TYR A 376 -6.99 -19.89 -2.12
C TYR A 376 -6.23 -21.20 -1.94
N ASP A 377 -5.93 -21.85 -3.06
CA ASP A 377 -4.85 -22.85 -3.11
C ASP A 377 -3.52 -22.09 -3.00
N GLU A 378 -2.88 -22.12 -1.84
CA GLU A 378 -1.60 -21.46 -1.56
C GLU A 378 -0.40 -22.26 -2.11
N PRO A 379 0.76 -21.63 -2.41
CA PRO A 379 1.03 -20.18 -2.34
C PRO A 379 0.42 -19.41 -3.53
N LEU A 380 -0.32 -18.34 -3.29
CA LEU A 380 -0.93 -17.50 -4.31
C LEU A 380 0.04 -16.42 -4.80
N PHE A 381 0.24 -16.33 -6.12
CA PHE A 381 1.09 -15.30 -6.70
C PHE A 381 0.29 -14.29 -7.50
N ARG A 382 0.70 -13.02 -7.39
CA ARG A 382 0.13 -11.91 -8.14
C ARG A 382 1.17 -10.82 -8.42
N PRO A 383 0.99 -10.02 -9.49
CA PRO A 383 1.82 -8.85 -9.71
C PRO A 383 1.62 -7.83 -8.58
N PRO A 384 2.67 -7.11 -8.13
CA PRO A 384 2.52 -6.05 -7.13
C PRO A 384 1.50 -4.98 -7.52
N ALA A 385 1.32 -4.72 -8.82
CA ALA A 385 0.33 -3.78 -9.34
C ALA A 385 -1.14 -4.23 -9.16
N GLU A 386 -1.37 -5.50 -8.82
CA GLU A 386 -2.70 -6.08 -8.55
C GLU A 386 -2.97 -6.21 -7.05
N TRP A 387 -2.25 -5.47 -6.21
CA TRP A 387 -2.34 -5.61 -4.76
C TRP A 387 -3.73 -5.30 -4.16
N ARG A 388 -4.52 -4.45 -4.84
CA ARG A 388 -5.90 -4.09 -4.46
C ARG A 388 -6.98 -4.90 -5.20
N SER A 389 -6.60 -5.72 -6.16
CA SER A 389 -7.57 -6.44 -6.99
C SER A 389 -8.21 -7.56 -6.19
N LEU A 390 -9.49 -7.83 -6.46
CA LEU A 390 -10.11 -9.08 -6.03
C LEU A 390 -9.44 -10.21 -6.82
N ILE A 391 -8.80 -11.14 -6.13
CA ILE A 391 -8.13 -12.27 -6.76
C ILE A 391 -9.13 -13.41 -6.86
N ILE A 392 -9.23 -14.00 -8.04
CA ILE A 392 -10.07 -15.16 -8.30
C ILE A 392 -9.20 -16.19 -8.98
N GLN A 393 -8.91 -17.30 -8.30
CA GLN A 393 -8.27 -18.43 -8.94
C GLN A 393 -9.26 -19.08 -9.91
N VAL A 394 -9.02 -18.94 -11.20
CA VAL A 394 -9.72 -19.64 -12.28
C VAL A 394 -8.94 -20.88 -12.74
N THR A 395 -7.63 -20.89 -12.45
CA THR A 395 -6.75 -22.05 -12.54
C THR A 395 -5.93 -22.16 -11.25
N VAL A 396 -5.33 -23.32 -11.02
CA VAL A 396 -4.33 -23.55 -9.97
C VAL A 396 -3.04 -24.01 -10.62
N GLY A 397 -1.91 -23.40 -10.26
CA GLY A 397 -0.61 -23.66 -10.88
C GLY A 397 -0.43 -23.05 -12.26
N CYS A 398 0.63 -23.47 -12.96
CA CYS A 398 0.98 -23.06 -14.32
C CYS A 398 0.86 -24.24 -15.29
N SER A 399 0.24 -24.06 -16.46
CA SER A 399 0.06 -25.13 -17.45
C SER A 399 1.37 -25.65 -18.04
N TRP A 400 2.43 -24.81 -18.02
CA TRP A 400 3.74 -25.16 -18.55
C TRP A 400 4.65 -25.80 -17.50
N ASN A 401 4.78 -25.17 -16.32
CA ASN A 401 5.57 -25.56 -15.14
C ASN A 401 6.99 -26.16 -15.37
N LYS A 402 7.58 -25.97 -16.56
CA LYS A 402 8.88 -26.54 -16.96
C LYS A 402 10.02 -25.52 -16.95
N CYS A 403 9.72 -24.23 -16.81
CA CYS A 403 10.73 -23.17 -16.71
C CYS A 403 11.65 -23.45 -15.53
N THR A 404 12.95 -23.60 -15.77
CA THR A 404 13.91 -24.07 -14.76
C THR A 404 14.17 -23.02 -13.68
N PHE A 405 14.09 -21.72 -14.04
CA PHE A 405 14.22 -20.58 -13.11
C PHE A 405 12.98 -20.35 -12.23
N CYS A 406 11.80 -20.89 -12.61
CA CYS A 406 10.54 -20.53 -11.98
C CYS A 406 10.25 -21.44 -10.79
N GLU A 407 10.27 -20.90 -9.57
CA GLU A 407 10.00 -21.66 -8.33
C GLU A 407 8.56 -21.52 -7.83
N MET A 408 7.76 -20.64 -8.44
CA MET A 408 6.42 -20.27 -7.96
C MET A 408 5.45 -21.46 -7.89
N TYR A 409 5.41 -22.29 -8.94
CA TYR A 409 4.35 -23.30 -9.11
C TYR A 409 4.80 -24.74 -8.89
N GLN A 410 5.96 -24.96 -8.26
CA GLN A 410 6.51 -26.30 -8.07
C GLN A 410 5.65 -27.16 -7.14
N ASP A 411 4.99 -26.53 -6.16
CA ASP A 411 4.16 -27.23 -5.17
C ASP A 411 2.70 -27.37 -5.63
N LYS A 412 2.40 -27.07 -6.91
CA LYS A 412 1.04 -27.08 -7.46
C LYS A 412 0.92 -27.94 -8.71
N THR A 413 -0.12 -28.76 -8.76
CA THR A 413 -0.54 -29.47 -9.96
C THR A 413 -1.51 -28.60 -10.76
N PHE A 414 -1.22 -28.41 -12.05
CA PHE A 414 -2.07 -27.60 -12.90
C PHE A 414 -3.49 -28.17 -13.03
N ARG A 415 -4.51 -27.34 -12.79
CA ARG A 415 -5.92 -27.65 -13.08
C ARG A 415 -6.75 -26.39 -13.32
N ALA A 416 -7.77 -26.52 -14.16
CA ALA A 416 -8.85 -25.55 -14.25
C ALA A 416 -9.77 -25.68 -13.03
N ARG A 417 -10.29 -24.56 -12.51
CA ARG A 417 -11.33 -24.59 -11.48
C ARG A 417 -12.72 -24.68 -12.11
N PRO A 418 -13.65 -25.45 -11.54
CA PRO A 418 -15.06 -25.44 -11.95
C PRO A 418 -15.62 -24.02 -11.89
N ILE A 419 -16.47 -23.66 -12.84
CA ILE A 419 -17.05 -22.30 -12.90
C ILE A 419 -18.04 -22.07 -11.76
N GLU A 420 -18.67 -23.14 -11.27
CA GLU A 420 -19.61 -23.13 -10.15
C GLU A 420 -18.92 -22.66 -8.86
N ASP A 421 -17.67 -23.07 -8.64
CA ASP A 421 -16.87 -22.62 -7.50
C ASP A 421 -16.56 -21.12 -7.60
N ILE A 422 -16.18 -20.66 -8.80
CA ILE A 422 -15.90 -19.25 -9.08
C ILE A 422 -17.16 -18.40 -8.87
N ILE A 423 -18.31 -18.86 -9.34
CA ILE A 423 -19.60 -18.18 -9.16
C ILE A 423 -19.96 -18.11 -7.68
N SER A 424 -19.80 -19.20 -6.93
CA SER A 424 -20.07 -19.25 -5.49
C SER A 424 -19.20 -18.27 -4.70
N GLU A 425 -17.94 -18.10 -5.08
CA GLU A 425 -17.03 -17.10 -4.49
C GLU A 425 -17.47 -15.66 -4.80
N LEU A 426 -17.84 -15.40 -6.05
CA LEU A 426 -18.37 -14.09 -6.44
C LEU A 426 -19.69 -13.76 -5.73
N ASP A 427 -20.60 -14.72 -5.61
CA ASP A 427 -21.86 -14.58 -4.87
C ASP A 427 -21.59 -14.26 -3.40
N ARG A 428 -20.59 -14.89 -2.80
CA ARG A 428 -20.16 -14.60 -1.43
C ARG A 428 -19.67 -13.15 -1.28
N VAL A 429 -18.86 -12.67 -2.22
CA VAL A 429 -18.41 -11.26 -2.25
C VAL A 429 -19.59 -10.30 -2.36
N VAL A 430 -20.59 -10.61 -3.18
CA VAL A 430 -21.80 -9.80 -3.31
C VAL A 430 -22.63 -9.82 -2.02
N ASN A 431 -22.89 -11.00 -1.47
CA ASN A 431 -23.74 -11.18 -0.29
C ASN A 431 -23.17 -10.52 0.96
N LEU A 432 -21.85 -10.43 1.07
CA LEU A 432 -21.15 -9.71 2.15
C LEU A 432 -21.00 -8.20 1.87
N GLY A 433 -21.64 -7.68 0.82
CA GLY A 433 -21.58 -6.26 0.47
C GLY A 433 -20.23 -5.80 -0.10
N GLY A 434 -19.35 -6.74 -0.47
CA GLY A 434 -18.02 -6.48 -1.02
C GLY A 434 -18.05 -5.86 -2.43
N ALA A 435 -19.10 -6.12 -3.20
CA ALA A 435 -19.23 -5.69 -4.60
C ALA A 435 -19.06 -4.18 -4.82
N GLN A 436 -19.41 -3.35 -3.83
CA GLN A 436 -19.25 -1.90 -3.93
C GLN A 436 -17.79 -1.41 -3.82
N TYR A 437 -16.91 -2.24 -3.28
CA TYR A 437 -15.50 -1.93 -3.02
C TYR A 437 -14.57 -2.50 -4.10
N VAL A 438 -15.00 -3.54 -4.82
CA VAL A 438 -14.19 -4.14 -5.88
C VAL A 438 -14.20 -3.26 -7.12
N ARG A 439 -13.00 -2.78 -7.49
CA ARG A 439 -12.79 -1.97 -8.70
C ARG A 439 -12.01 -2.69 -9.78
N ASP A 440 -11.21 -3.67 -9.39
CA ASP A 440 -10.29 -4.38 -10.26
C ASP A 440 -10.29 -5.87 -9.87
N VAL A 441 -10.23 -6.76 -10.84
CA VAL A 441 -10.22 -8.22 -10.65
C VAL A 441 -9.00 -8.81 -11.32
N PHE A 442 -8.33 -9.73 -10.63
CA PHE A 442 -7.20 -10.49 -11.15
C PHE A 442 -7.57 -11.97 -11.23
N LEU A 443 -7.57 -12.51 -12.45
CA LEU A 443 -7.77 -13.93 -12.72
C LEU A 443 -6.43 -14.65 -12.49
N ALA A 444 -6.34 -15.27 -11.33
CA ALA A 444 -5.25 -16.14 -10.90
C ALA A 444 -5.52 -17.58 -11.39
N ASP A 445 -4.61 -18.52 -11.35
CA ASP A 445 -3.23 -18.41 -10.89
C ASP A 445 -2.27 -18.15 -12.06
N GLY A 446 -1.17 -18.90 -12.18
CA GLY A 446 -0.08 -18.59 -13.10
C GLY A 446 -0.42 -18.59 -14.58
N ASP A 447 -1.59 -19.12 -14.98
CA ASP A 447 -1.90 -19.24 -16.39
C ASP A 447 -3.40 -19.28 -16.76
N ALA A 448 -4.17 -18.30 -16.31
CA ALA A 448 -5.61 -18.21 -16.61
C ALA A 448 -5.94 -18.29 -18.12
N MET A 449 -5.10 -17.71 -18.97
CA MET A 449 -5.36 -17.62 -20.42
C MET A 449 -5.28 -18.97 -21.16
N THR A 450 -4.78 -20.03 -20.52
CA THR A 450 -4.85 -21.38 -21.10
C THR A 450 -6.27 -21.91 -21.24
N LEU A 451 -7.23 -21.38 -20.47
CA LEU A 451 -8.63 -21.84 -20.50
C LEU A 451 -9.26 -21.60 -21.88
N PRO A 452 -10.19 -22.48 -22.34
CA PRO A 452 -10.92 -22.26 -23.59
C PRO A 452 -11.63 -20.90 -23.61
N THR A 453 -11.72 -20.26 -24.77
CA THR A 453 -12.32 -18.91 -24.90
C THR A 453 -13.72 -18.83 -24.31
N GLY A 454 -14.59 -19.81 -24.58
CA GLY A 454 -15.95 -19.82 -24.04
C GLY A 454 -15.99 -19.90 -22.51
N VAL A 455 -15.05 -20.60 -21.88
CA VAL A 455 -14.94 -20.67 -20.41
C VAL A 455 -14.53 -19.31 -19.85
N LEU A 456 -13.54 -18.66 -20.47
CA LEU A 456 -13.14 -17.30 -20.09
C LEU A 456 -14.29 -16.29 -20.28
N GLU A 457 -15.05 -16.39 -21.37
CA GLU A 457 -16.22 -15.53 -21.60
C GLU A 457 -17.24 -15.68 -20.46
N ASN A 458 -17.58 -16.91 -20.07
CA ASN A 458 -18.53 -17.17 -18.99
C ASN A 458 -18.03 -16.63 -17.63
N ILE A 459 -16.73 -16.77 -17.35
CA ILE A 459 -16.13 -16.20 -16.12
C ILE A 459 -16.22 -14.68 -16.13
N LEU A 460 -15.85 -14.04 -17.25
CA LEU A 460 -15.90 -12.58 -17.38
C LEU A 460 -17.35 -12.06 -17.25
N ASP A 461 -18.33 -12.78 -17.81
CA ASP A 461 -19.75 -12.44 -17.67
C ASP A 461 -20.20 -12.56 -16.21
N ALA A 462 -19.83 -13.64 -15.51
CA ALA A 462 -20.15 -13.83 -14.10
C ALA A 462 -19.58 -12.71 -13.22
N VAL A 463 -18.34 -12.27 -13.50
CA VAL A 463 -17.71 -11.12 -12.84
C VAL A 463 -18.50 -9.83 -13.12
N ARG A 464 -18.88 -9.58 -14.38
CA ARG A 464 -19.61 -8.36 -14.77
C ARG A 464 -21.00 -8.28 -14.16
N GLU A 465 -21.72 -9.40 -14.12
CA GLU A 465 -23.05 -9.50 -13.55
C GLU A 465 -23.03 -9.19 -12.04
N ARG A 466 -22.09 -9.77 -11.31
CA ARG A 466 -22.01 -9.68 -9.84
C ARG A 466 -21.29 -8.43 -9.35
N LEU A 467 -20.31 -7.95 -10.11
CA LEU A 467 -19.43 -6.84 -9.73
C LEU A 467 -19.50 -5.71 -10.78
N PRO A 468 -20.63 -5.02 -10.93
CA PRO A 468 -20.87 -4.06 -12.01
C PRO A 468 -19.94 -2.82 -11.97
N ARG A 469 -19.28 -2.57 -10.83
CA ARG A 469 -18.33 -1.46 -10.64
C ARG A 469 -16.88 -1.79 -11.03
N VAL A 470 -16.61 -3.03 -11.45
CA VAL A 470 -15.28 -3.45 -11.93
C VAL A 470 -14.93 -2.68 -13.20
N ARG A 471 -13.77 -2.04 -13.19
CA ARG A 471 -13.25 -1.25 -14.30
C ARG A 471 -12.28 -2.05 -15.15
N ARG A 472 -11.50 -2.93 -14.52
CA ARG A 472 -10.46 -3.74 -15.16
C ARG A 472 -10.51 -5.18 -14.65
N ILE A 473 -10.48 -6.12 -15.58
CA ILE A 473 -10.12 -7.52 -15.32
C ILE A 473 -8.77 -7.78 -15.97
N SER A 474 -7.89 -8.49 -15.26
CA SER A 474 -6.53 -8.79 -15.70
C SER A 474 -6.10 -10.20 -15.33
N SER A 475 -5.00 -10.71 -15.91
CA SER A 475 -4.49 -12.05 -15.61
C SER A 475 -3.00 -12.19 -15.94
N TYR A 476 -2.36 -13.25 -15.43
CA TYR A 476 -1.14 -13.78 -16.04
C TYR A 476 -1.43 -14.45 -17.39
N CYS A 477 -0.40 -14.50 -18.24
CA CYS A 477 -0.46 -15.18 -19.53
C CYS A 477 0.94 -15.60 -20.00
N LEU A 478 1.04 -16.82 -20.54
CA LEU A 478 2.17 -17.23 -21.39
C LEU A 478 1.88 -16.91 -22.87
N PRO A 479 2.90 -16.57 -23.69
CA PRO A 479 2.70 -16.30 -25.12
C PRO A 479 1.95 -17.39 -25.89
N ARG A 480 2.27 -18.68 -25.67
CA ARG A 480 1.55 -19.82 -26.27
C ARG A 480 0.04 -19.82 -26.09
N ASN A 481 -0.46 -19.30 -24.97
CA ASN A 481 -1.90 -19.31 -24.69
C ASN A 481 -2.66 -18.27 -25.51
N ILE A 482 -1.95 -17.25 -25.98
CA ILE A 482 -2.46 -16.30 -26.95
C ILE A 482 -2.40 -16.87 -28.36
N ARG A 483 -1.35 -17.64 -28.70
CA ARG A 483 -1.23 -18.29 -30.01
C ARG A 483 -2.43 -19.19 -30.31
N GLY A 484 -2.91 -19.93 -29.31
CA GLY A 484 -4.12 -20.77 -29.43
C GLY A 484 -5.45 -20.03 -29.56
N LYS A 485 -5.49 -18.69 -29.51
CA LYS A 485 -6.73 -17.89 -29.61
C LYS A 485 -6.71 -16.98 -30.84
N SER A 486 -7.82 -16.86 -31.55
CA SER A 486 -7.93 -15.90 -32.66
C SER A 486 -8.01 -14.46 -32.15
N ILE A 487 -7.64 -13.47 -32.97
CA ILE A 487 -7.81 -12.04 -32.65
C ILE A 487 -9.28 -11.71 -32.35
N LYS A 488 -10.22 -12.32 -33.09
CA LYS A 488 -11.67 -12.20 -32.83
C LYS A 488 -12.04 -12.69 -31.43
N SER A 489 -11.51 -13.84 -31.02
CA SER A 489 -11.70 -14.39 -29.66
C SER A 489 -11.13 -13.46 -28.59
N LEU A 490 -9.92 -12.95 -28.79
CA LEU A 490 -9.29 -12.00 -27.85
C LEU A 490 -10.06 -10.69 -27.76
N SER A 491 -10.51 -10.14 -28.89
CA SER A 491 -11.34 -8.93 -28.95
C SER A 491 -12.67 -9.12 -28.23
N LYS A 492 -13.24 -10.34 -28.29
CA LYS A 492 -14.43 -10.70 -27.54
C LYS A 492 -14.17 -10.70 -26.03
N LEU A 493 -13.07 -11.30 -25.56
CA LEU A 493 -12.66 -11.22 -24.14
C LEU A 493 -12.41 -9.78 -23.70
N ARG A 494 -11.80 -8.95 -24.56
CA ARG A 494 -11.62 -7.52 -24.32
C ARG A 494 -12.95 -6.80 -24.09
N SER A 495 -13.93 -7.04 -24.95
CA SER A 495 -15.27 -6.44 -24.83
C SER A 495 -15.98 -6.78 -23.51
N LYS A 496 -15.68 -7.97 -22.94
CA LYS A 496 -16.22 -8.41 -21.66
C LYS A 496 -15.44 -7.87 -20.45
N GLY A 497 -14.28 -7.25 -20.65
CA GLY A 497 -13.55 -6.50 -19.61
C GLY A 497 -12.12 -6.97 -19.34
N LEU A 498 -11.64 -8.04 -20.01
CA LEU A 498 -10.24 -8.44 -19.93
C LEU A 498 -9.37 -7.37 -20.61
N SER A 499 -8.75 -6.52 -19.80
CA SER A 499 -8.19 -5.26 -20.30
C SER A 499 -6.66 -5.15 -20.18
N LEU A 500 -6.04 -6.02 -19.39
CA LEU A 500 -4.60 -6.10 -19.19
C LEU A 500 -4.20 -7.56 -18.99
N VAL A 501 -3.10 -7.98 -19.63
CA VAL A 501 -2.45 -9.27 -19.32
C VAL A 501 -0.98 -9.05 -19.00
N TYR A 502 -0.50 -9.78 -18.01
CA TYR A 502 0.91 -9.85 -17.60
C TYR A 502 1.58 -10.97 -18.37
N VAL A 503 2.45 -10.62 -19.31
CA VAL A 503 3.10 -11.54 -20.24
C VAL A 503 4.53 -11.79 -19.77
N GLY A 504 4.78 -13.02 -19.31
CA GLY A 504 6.14 -13.49 -19.05
C GLY A 504 6.82 -13.86 -20.35
N CYS A 505 7.63 -12.96 -20.89
CA CYS A 505 8.55 -13.23 -22.00
C CYS A 505 9.92 -13.69 -21.48
N GLU A 506 10.38 -13.06 -20.38
CA GLU A 506 11.62 -13.31 -19.63
C GLU A 506 12.92 -13.08 -20.42
N SER A 507 12.96 -13.37 -21.72
CA SER A 507 14.07 -13.13 -22.64
C SER A 507 13.55 -12.96 -24.07
N GLY A 508 14.24 -12.16 -24.88
CA GLY A 508 14.10 -12.17 -26.34
C GLY A 508 15.11 -13.06 -27.05
N ASP A 509 16.00 -13.73 -26.33
CA ASP A 509 17.02 -14.60 -26.90
C ASP A 509 16.60 -16.07 -26.86
N ASP A 510 16.53 -16.73 -28.01
CA ASP A 510 16.07 -18.11 -28.15
C ASP A 510 16.98 -19.12 -27.47
N THR A 511 18.30 -18.86 -27.46
CA THR A 511 19.27 -19.72 -26.77
C THR A 511 19.00 -19.70 -25.27
N VAL A 512 18.83 -18.51 -24.69
CA VAL A 512 18.50 -18.35 -23.27
C VAL A 512 17.13 -18.97 -22.95
N LEU A 513 16.11 -18.74 -23.78
CA LEU A 513 14.76 -19.31 -23.58
C LEU A 513 14.78 -20.84 -23.62
N ALA A 514 15.57 -21.44 -24.51
CA ALA A 514 15.77 -22.88 -24.60
C ALA A 514 16.52 -23.42 -23.37
N ALA A 515 17.60 -22.77 -22.95
CA ALA A 515 18.40 -23.14 -21.79
C ALA A 515 17.57 -23.20 -20.51
N VAL A 516 16.61 -22.28 -20.36
CA VAL A 516 15.74 -22.25 -19.18
C VAL A 516 14.40 -22.97 -19.36
N LYS A 517 14.24 -23.70 -20.47
CA LYS A 517 13.02 -24.46 -20.82
C LYS A 517 11.75 -23.61 -20.74
N LYS A 518 11.79 -22.35 -21.21
CA LYS A 518 10.61 -21.46 -21.23
C LYS A 518 9.53 -21.91 -22.21
N GLY A 519 9.92 -22.61 -23.27
CA GLY A 519 8.99 -23.15 -24.27
C GLY A 519 8.42 -22.09 -25.22
N GLU A 520 9.15 -20.98 -25.40
CA GLU A 520 8.84 -19.87 -26.30
C GLU A 520 10.10 -19.48 -27.09
N THR A 521 9.91 -18.76 -28.19
CA THR A 521 10.96 -18.09 -28.97
C THR A 521 10.66 -16.59 -29.05
N TYR A 522 11.57 -15.84 -29.64
CA TYR A 522 11.40 -14.44 -30.00
C TYR A 522 10.12 -14.25 -30.83
N GLU A 523 9.96 -15.03 -31.89
CA GLU A 523 8.84 -14.91 -32.82
C GLU A 523 7.51 -15.28 -32.16
N THR A 524 7.48 -16.33 -31.33
CA THR A 524 6.24 -16.74 -30.65
C THR A 524 5.80 -15.72 -29.61
N SER A 525 6.75 -15.08 -28.94
CA SER A 525 6.50 -13.99 -27.99
C SER A 525 5.99 -12.75 -28.72
N LEU A 526 6.62 -12.37 -29.84
CA LEU A 526 6.24 -11.21 -30.63
C LEU A 526 4.85 -11.38 -31.27
N ASP A 527 4.54 -12.54 -31.83
CA ASP A 527 3.22 -12.86 -32.39
C ASP A 527 2.12 -12.71 -31.32
N ALA A 528 2.33 -13.27 -30.13
CA ALA A 528 1.38 -13.14 -29.03
C ALA A 528 1.15 -11.67 -28.64
N LEU A 529 2.22 -10.87 -28.54
CA LEU A 529 2.11 -9.45 -28.17
C LEU A 529 1.39 -8.62 -29.23
N ARG A 530 1.63 -8.90 -30.52
CA ARG A 530 0.92 -8.24 -31.65
C ARG A 530 -0.56 -8.61 -31.67
N LYS A 531 -0.91 -9.88 -31.45
CA LYS A 531 -2.32 -10.31 -31.38
C LYS A 531 -3.08 -9.66 -30.22
N LEU A 532 -2.42 -9.47 -29.08
CA LEU A 532 -3.01 -8.76 -27.93
C LEU A 532 -3.25 -7.27 -28.26
N GLU A 533 -2.28 -6.63 -28.93
CA GLU A 533 -2.40 -5.25 -29.39
C GLU A 533 -3.57 -5.06 -30.35
N GLU A 534 -3.65 -5.91 -31.38
CA GLU A 534 -4.73 -5.87 -32.38
C GLU A 534 -6.11 -6.12 -31.74
N ALA A 535 -6.17 -6.97 -30.71
CA ALA A 535 -7.38 -7.19 -29.93
C ALA A 535 -7.69 -6.07 -28.91
N GLY A 536 -6.83 -5.06 -28.80
CA GLY A 536 -6.96 -3.94 -27.88
C GLY A 536 -6.74 -4.30 -26.40
N ILE A 537 -6.06 -5.41 -26.09
CA ILE A 537 -5.72 -5.82 -24.73
C ILE A 537 -4.33 -5.26 -24.37
N LYS A 538 -4.23 -4.55 -23.24
CA LYS A 538 -2.95 -3.99 -22.81
C LYS A 538 -2.00 -5.10 -22.35
N ARG A 539 -0.70 -4.88 -22.55
CA ARG A 539 0.37 -5.85 -22.33
C ARG A 539 1.32 -5.31 -21.27
N SER A 540 1.55 -6.09 -20.22
CA SER A 540 2.62 -5.86 -19.25
C SER A 540 3.68 -6.91 -19.43
N VAL A 541 4.77 -6.57 -20.13
CA VAL A 541 5.86 -7.49 -20.47
C VAL A 541 6.89 -7.51 -19.35
N MET A 542 7.38 -8.70 -19.01
CA MET A 542 8.44 -8.92 -18.02
C MET A 542 9.67 -9.54 -18.69
N ILE A 543 10.86 -8.97 -18.44
CA ILE A 543 12.17 -9.49 -18.84
C ILE A 543 13.01 -9.73 -17.58
N LEU A 544 13.79 -10.82 -17.55
CA LEU A 544 14.61 -11.22 -16.40
C LEU A 544 16.09 -10.95 -16.64
N ILE A 545 16.62 -9.90 -16.02
CA ILE A 545 18.04 -9.58 -15.96
C ILE A 545 18.82 -10.71 -15.28
N GLY A 546 19.96 -11.08 -15.84
CA GLY A 546 20.86 -12.14 -15.41
C GLY A 546 20.50 -13.54 -15.91
N LEU A 547 19.38 -13.70 -16.62
CA LEU A 547 18.88 -15.02 -17.02
C LEU A 547 19.82 -15.78 -17.97
N GLY A 548 20.58 -15.05 -18.80
CA GLY A 548 21.58 -15.60 -19.71
C GLY A 548 22.97 -15.80 -19.10
N GLY A 549 23.17 -15.46 -17.83
CA GLY A 549 24.48 -15.49 -17.17
C GLY A 549 25.54 -14.68 -17.92
N LYS A 550 26.81 -14.83 -17.53
CA LYS A 550 27.93 -14.12 -18.18
C LYS A 550 28.08 -14.48 -19.66
N ALA A 551 27.77 -15.74 -20.01
CA ALA A 551 27.93 -16.25 -21.37
C ALA A 551 27.04 -15.55 -22.40
N TYR A 552 25.80 -15.21 -22.03
CA TYR A 552 24.80 -14.67 -22.96
C TYR A 552 24.27 -13.30 -22.59
N THR A 553 24.86 -12.61 -21.60
CA THR A 553 24.33 -11.33 -21.10
C THR A 553 24.12 -10.28 -22.20
N MET A 554 25.11 -10.11 -23.09
CA MET A 554 25.03 -9.12 -24.17
C MET A 554 23.92 -9.45 -25.18
N GLN A 555 23.86 -10.69 -25.66
CA GLN A 555 22.81 -11.10 -26.62
C GLN A 555 21.42 -11.08 -25.97
N HIS A 556 21.31 -11.50 -24.71
CA HIS A 556 20.06 -11.47 -23.95
C HIS A 556 19.51 -10.04 -23.85
N ALA A 557 20.35 -9.08 -23.46
CA ALA A 557 19.96 -7.68 -23.37
C ALA A 557 19.51 -7.11 -24.72
N LEU A 558 20.31 -7.30 -25.78
CA LEU A 558 20.03 -6.75 -27.10
C LEU A 558 18.80 -7.37 -27.75
N ARG A 559 18.65 -8.69 -27.68
CA ARG A 559 17.49 -9.40 -28.25
C ARG A 559 16.21 -9.11 -27.47
N SER A 560 16.27 -9.01 -26.14
CA SER A 560 15.12 -8.60 -25.33
C SER A 560 14.71 -7.15 -25.62
N ALA A 561 15.68 -6.25 -25.80
CA ALA A 561 15.43 -4.87 -26.19
C ALA A 561 14.77 -4.79 -27.57
N ALA A 562 15.25 -5.57 -28.55
CA ALA A 562 14.63 -5.67 -29.86
C ALA A 562 13.17 -6.15 -29.77
N LEU A 563 12.89 -7.21 -29.00
CA LEU A 563 11.53 -7.72 -28.80
C LEU A 563 10.60 -6.62 -28.27
N CYS A 564 11.05 -5.89 -27.26
CA CYS A 564 10.25 -4.82 -26.65
C CYS A 564 10.08 -3.60 -27.58
N SER A 565 11.08 -3.31 -28.41
CA SER A 565 11.03 -2.22 -29.39
C SER A 565 10.04 -2.52 -30.52
N GLU A 566 9.96 -3.78 -30.93
CA GLU A 566 9.01 -4.25 -31.95
C GLU A 566 7.60 -4.39 -31.39
N ALA A 567 7.46 -4.96 -30.17
CA ALA A 567 6.16 -5.21 -29.56
C ALA A 567 5.53 -3.96 -28.93
N ARG A 568 6.33 -2.97 -28.52
CA ARG A 568 5.90 -1.70 -27.90
C ARG A 568 4.82 -1.87 -26.84
N PRO A 569 5.08 -2.64 -25.77
CA PRO A 569 4.07 -2.90 -24.74
C PRO A 569 3.70 -1.63 -23.96
N GLU A 570 2.49 -1.57 -23.43
CA GLU A 570 2.06 -0.44 -22.57
C GLU A 570 2.86 -0.38 -21.27
N TYR A 571 3.23 -1.54 -20.73
CA TYR A 571 4.03 -1.67 -19.53
C TYR A 571 5.21 -2.60 -19.78
N LEU A 572 6.40 -2.20 -19.34
CA LEU A 572 7.62 -2.98 -19.42
C LEU A 572 8.28 -3.04 -18.04
N SER A 573 8.49 -4.24 -17.55
CA SER A 573 9.13 -4.50 -16.27
C SER A 573 10.42 -5.29 -16.44
N LEU A 574 11.49 -4.81 -15.81
CA LEU A 574 12.71 -5.59 -15.62
C LEU A 574 12.71 -6.14 -14.20
N LEU A 575 12.97 -7.43 -14.08
CA LEU A 575 13.18 -8.12 -12.82
C LEU A 575 14.56 -8.77 -12.87
N THR A 576 15.23 -8.93 -11.75
CA THR A 576 16.48 -9.68 -11.68
C THR A 576 16.16 -11.13 -11.32
N VAL A 577 16.78 -12.08 -12.02
CA VAL A 577 16.65 -13.50 -11.69
C VAL A 577 17.22 -13.76 -10.29
N SER A 578 16.60 -14.68 -9.56
CA SER A 578 17.00 -15.07 -8.21
C SER A 578 16.58 -16.51 -7.97
N PHE A 579 17.31 -17.22 -7.11
CA PHE A 579 17.11 -18.65 -6.84
C PHE A 579 16.92 -18.94 -5.34
N PRO A 580 15.80 -18.54 -4.72
CA PRO A 580 15.56 -18.73 -3.29
C PRO A 580 15.64 -20.19 -2.81
N ARG A 581 15.23 -21.16 -3.64
CA ARG A 581 15.31 -22.60 -3.31
C ARG A 581 16.60 -23.27 -3.81
N GLY A 582 17.58 -22.49 -4.27
CA GLY A 582 18.84 -22.99 -4.82
C GLY A 582 18.83 -23.13 -6.35
N LYS A 583 20.02 -23.36 -6.92
CA LYS A 583 20.25 -23.28 -8.38
C LYS A 583 20.15 -24.62 -9.11
N ASP A 584 20.08 -25.73 -8.40
CA ASP A 584 20.17 -27.09 -8.98
C ASP A 584 19.18 -27.31 -10.14
N ARG A 585 17.92 -26.88 -9.96
CA ARG A 585 16.90 -27.00 -11.00
C ARG A 585 17.21 -26.13 -12.21
N PHE A 586 17.76 -24.94 -11.98
CA PHE A 586 18.19 -24.02 -13.03
C PHE A 586 19.38 -24.60 -13.82
N GLU A 587 20.45 -24.98 -13.12
CA GLU A 587 21.70 -25.49 -13.69
C GLU A 587 21.52 -26.82 -14.42
N GLY A 588 20.66 -27.72 -13.91
CA GLY A 588 20.30 -28.96 -14.59
C GLY A 588 19.56 -28.76 -15.92
N GLY A 589 18.92 -27.61 -16.13
CA GLY A 589 18.35 -27.22 -17.42
C GLY A 589 19.36 -26.55 -18.35
N TYR A 590 20.17 -25.66 -17.78
CA TYR A 590 21.05 -24.75 -18.49
C TYR A 590 22.26 -25.44 -19.13
N SER A 591 22.89 -26.38 -18.40
CA SER A 591 24.08 -27.14 -18.84
C SER A 591 23.80 -28.10 -20.00
N ASN A 592 22.56 -28.61 -20.12
CA ASN A 592 22.18 -29.56 -21.16
C ASN A 592 21.93 -28.93 -22.54
N MET A 593 21.82 -27.59 -22.60
CA MET A 593 21.37 -26.86 -23.80
C MET A 593 22.36 -25.79 -24.28
N THR A 594 23.44 -25.54 -23.52
CA THR A 594 24.43 -24.51 -23.82
C THR A 594 25.80 -25.17 -23.96
N ASN A 595 26.67 -24.62 -24.81
CA ASN A 595 28.07 -25.06 -24.88
C ASN A 595 28.90 -24.60 -23.67
N ALA A 596 28.26 -23.99 -22.66
CA ALA A 596 28.90 -23.53 -21.44
C ALA A 596 28.98 -24.68 -20.43
N SER A 597 30.16 -24.86 -19.83
CA SER A 597 30.40 -25.90 -18.83
C SER A 597 29.63 -25.68 -17.53
N SER A 598 29.23 -24.44 -17.24
CA SER A 598 28.51 -24.02 -16.03
C SER A 598 27.72 -22.73 -16.29
N PHE A 599 26.71 -22.48 -15.45
CA PHE A 599 26.06 -21.17 -15.38
C PHE A 599 26.85 -20.24 -14.47
N ASP A 600 27.46 -19.21 -15.06
CA ASP A 600 28.14 -18.17 -14.30
C ASP A 600 27.18 -17.00 -14.08
N GLU A 601 26.80 -16.78 -12.83
CA GLU A 601 25.90 -15.69 -12.44
C GLU A 601 26.57 -14.32 -12.62
N LEU A 602 25.76 -13.32 -13.00
CA LEU A 602 26.21 -11.94 -13.04
C LEU A 602 26.41 -11.40 -11.62
N SER A 603 27.50 -10.69 -11.39
CA SER A 603 27.64 -9.81 -10.23
C SER A 603 26.59 -8.69 -10.27
N ILE A 604 26.45 -7.95 -9.16
CA ILE A 604 25.57 -6.78 -9.08
C ILE A 604 25.90 -5.79 -10.20
N LYS A 605 27.19 -5.48 -10.38
CA LYS A 605 27.67 -4.56 -11.40
C LYS A 605 27.35 -5.06 -12.81
N GLU A 606 27.65 -6.33 -13.10
CA GLU A 606 27.36 -6.93 -14.42
C GLU A 606 25.84 -6.96 -14.71
N SER A 607 25.00 -7.16 -13.69
CA SER A 607 23.53 -7.09 -13.83
C SER A 607 23.04 -5.68 -14.17
N LEU A 608 23.63 -4.65 -13.55
CA LEU A 608 23.34 -3.25 -13.86
C LEU A 608 23.87 -2.86 -15.25
N GLU A 609 25.01 -3.40 -15.67
CA GLU A 609 25.54 -3.22 -17.03
C GLU A 609 24.63 -3.86 -18.08
N GLU A 610 24.11 -5.07 -17.83
CA GLU A 610 23.13 -5.71 -18.72
C GLU A 610 21.86 -4.86 -18.86
N MET A 611 21.35 -4.35 -17.73
CA MET A 611 20.22 -3.43 -17.71
C MET A 611 20.52 -2.15 -18.51
N LYS A 612 21.76 -1.63 -18.43
CA LYS A 612 22.19 -0.45 -19.21
C LYS A 612 22.19 -0.75 -20.70
N VAL A 613 22.71 -1.90 -21.12
CA VAL A 613 22.70 -2.33 -22.52
C VAL A 613 21.27 -2.44 -23.03
N PHE A 614 20.39 -3.12 -22.29
CA PHE A 614 18.97 -3.24 -22.63
C PHE A 614 18.31 -1.86 -22.78
N LEU A 615 18.45 -1.00 -21.77
CA LEU A 615 17.83 0.32 -21.75
C LEU A 615 18.43 1.24 -22.80
N SER A 616 19.69 1.08 -23.19
CA SER A 616 20.28 1.86 -24.28
C SER A 616 19.73 1.43 -25.63
N ALA A 617 19.62 0.11 -25.85
CA ALA A 617 19.18 -0.48 -27.12
C ALA A 617 17.67 -0.38 -27.37
N VAL A 618 16.83 -0.38 -26.33
CA VAL A 618 15.37 -0.38 -26.51
C VAL A 618 14.90 0.93 -27.16
N ASP A 619 14.28 0.83 -28.34
CA ASP A 619 13.76 1.95 -29.11
C ASP A 619 12.23 1.98 -29.07
N ILE A 620 11.69 2.77 -28.14
CA ILE A 620 10.25 3.04 -28.00
C ILE A 620 10.00 4.56 -28.05
N SER A 621 10.91 5.29 -28.72
CA SER A 621 10.96 6.76 -28.75
C SER A 621 9.77 7.41 -29.47
N ARG A 622 9.15 6.71 -30.42
CA ARG A 622 8.14 7.29 -31.32
C ARG A 622 6.73 7.44 -30.71
N ASP A 623 6.39 6.66 -29.69
CA ASP A 623 5.02 6.62 -29.12
C ASP A 623 4.93 7.09 -27.66
N GLY A 624 6.07 7.24 -26.94
CA GLY A 624 6.14 7.92 -25.63
C GLY A 624 5.38 7.28 -24.44
N LYS A 625 4.65 6.18 -24.66
CA LYS A 625 3.61 5.71 -23.72
C LYS A 625 4.01 4.52 -22.84
N THR A 626 5.08 3.80 -23.15
CA THR A 626 5.49 2.64 -22.35
C THR A 626 5.92 3.08 -20.95
N ILE A 627 5.18 2.60 -19.96
CA ILE A 627 5.50 2.79 -18.54
C ILE A 627 6.50 1.72 -18.15
N PHE A 628 7.68 2.18 -17.74
CA PHE A 628 8.77 1.33 -17.32
C PHE A 628 8.89 1.26 -15.80
N ARG A 629 9.17 0.04 -15.32
CA ARG A 629 9.37 -0.28 -13.91
C ARG A 629 10.49 -1.29 -13.71
N SER A 630 11.38 -1.02 -12.78
CA SER A 630 12.36 -1.94 -12.21
C SER A 630 12.25 -1.88 -10.69
N ASP A 631 11.03 -1.79 -10.16
CA ASP A 631 10.74 -1.64 -8.73
C ASP A 631 10.37 -2.94 -8.02
N HIS A 632 10.47 -4.07 -8.73
CA HIS A 632 10.27 -5.39 -8.15
C HIS A 632 11.27 -5.68 -7.02
N ALA A 633 10.86 -6.49 -6.05
CA ALA A 633 11.64 -6.75 -4.85
C ALA A 633 12.96 -7.51 -5.14
N SER A 634 13.04 -8.20 -6.27
CA SER A 634 14.27 -8.84 -6.74
C SER A 634 15.29 -7.87 -7.34
N ASN A 635 14.98 -6.61 -7.62
CA ASN A 635 15.93 -5.70 -8.26
C ASN A 635 16.88 -5.00 -7.29
N TYR A 636 18.11 -4.79 -7.74
CA TYR A 636 19.14 -4.02 -7.04
C TYR A 636 18.92 -2.51 -7.11
N LEU A 637 18.44 -1.99 -8.24
CA LEU A 637 18.24 -0.55 -8.44
C LEU A 637 16.80 -0.25 -8.83
N LEU A 638 16.18 0.67 -8.07
CA LEU A 638 14.82 1.13 -8.31
C LEU A 638 14.79 2.16 -9.43
N LEU A 639 14.34 1.75 -10.61
CA LEU A 639 14.17 2.63 -11.76
C LEU A 639 12.71 2.68 -12.20
N LYS A 640 12.23 3.88 -12.55
CA LYS A 640 10.84 4.09 -13.00
C LYS A 640 10.74 5.31 -13.90
N GLY A 641 9.87 5.23 -14.92
CA GLY A 641 9.60 6.35 -15.81
C GLY A 641 8.74 5.96 -17.01
N ARG A 642 8.53 6.90 -17.93
CA ARG A 642 7.98 6.62 -19.27
C ARG A 642 9.13 6.61 -20.26
N LEU A 643 9.41 5.49 -20.92
CA LEU A 643 10.66 5.35 -21.69
C LEU A 643 10.85 6.41 -22.77
N GLY A 644 9.81 6.75 -23.53
CA GLY A 644 9.99 7.78 -24.57
C GLY A 644 10.26 9.20 -24.05
N ARG A 645 10.07 9.47 -22.74
CA ARG A 645 10.41 10.76 -22.11
C ARG A 645 11.64 10.66 -21.21
N ASP A 646 11.68 9.65 -20.36
CA ASP A 646 12.57 9.56 -19.21
C ASP A 646 13.81 8.67 -19.46
N LYS A 647 13.98 8.08 -20.66
CA LYS A 647 15.08 7.15 -20.97
C LYS A 647 16.46 7.71 -20.59
N ASN A 648 16.77 8.93 -20.99
CA ASN A 648 18.07 9.55 -20.70
C ASN A 648 18.27 9.78 -19.20
N LYS A 649 17.20 10.14 -18.47
CA LYS A 649 17.25 10.30 -17.01
C LYS A 649 17.50 8.96 -16.31
N ILE A 650 16.83 7.90 -16.77
CA ILE A 650 17.01 6.54 -16.24
C ILE A 650 18.44 6.05 -16.50
N LEU A 651 18.96 6.26 -17.71
CA LEU A 651 20.34 5.89 -18.05
C LEU A 651 21.37 6.67 -17.22
N ALA A 652 21.18 7.97 -17.03
CA ALA A 652 22.08 8.77 -16.19
C ALA A 652 22.11 8.31 -14.73
N GLN A 653 20.96 7.90 -14.17
CA GLN A 653 20.91 7.32 -12.83
C GLN A 653 21.69 6.00 -12.75
N LEU A 654 21.53 5.14 -13.75
CA LEU A 654 22.24 3.87 -13.83
C LEU A 654 23.75 4.07 -14.01
N GLU A 655 24.16 5.05 -14.80
CA GLU A 655 25.57 5.42 -15.00
C GLU A 655 26.22 5.95 -13.72
N SER A 656 25.55 6.82 -12.98
CA SER A 656 26.07 7.36 -11.72
C SER A 656 26.33 6.25 -10.69
N VAL A 657 25.43 5.27 -10.60
CA VAL A 657 25.62 4.08 -9.76
C VAL A 657 26.77 3.20 -10.28
N LEU A 658 26.85 2.94 -11.59
CA LEU A 658 27.93 2.13 -12.17
C LEU A 658 29.33 2.75 -12.02
N ASN A 659 29.40 4.08 -11.92
CA ASN A 659 30.63 4.85 -11.71
C ASN A 659 31.05 4.95 -10.22
N GLY A 660 30.25 4.44 -9.28
CA GLY A 660 30.54 4.53 -7.85
C GLY A 660 30.15 5.86 -7.20
N GLU A 661 29.42 6.72 -7.91
CA GLU A 661 29.07 8.06 -7.41
C GLU A 661 27.86 8.02 -6.45
N ASP A 662 27.04 6.97 -6.52
CA ASP A 662 25.77 6.88 -5.79
C ASP A 662 25.44 5.43 -5.35
N ASP A 663 26.45 4.71 -4.88
CA ASP A 663 26.35 3.29 -4.47
C ASP A 663 25.33 3.07 -3.34
N THR A 664 25.00 4.11 -2.57
CA THR A 664 23.97 4.06 -1.51
C THR A 664 22.57 3.73 -2.03
N LYS A 665 22.31 3.88 -3.34
CA LYS A 665 21.04 3.52 -3.97
C LYS A 665 20.90 2.05 -4.31
N ILE A 666 21.99 1.27 -4.26
CA ILE A 666 21.94 -0.17 -4.49
C ILE A 666 21.26 -0.82 -3.29
N ARG A 667 20.15 -1.51 -3.54
CA ARG A 667 19.47 -2.33 -2.55
C ARG A 667 20.42 -3.47 -2.12
N PRO A 668 20.79 -3.57 -0.84
CA PRO A 668 21.63 -4.67 -0.37
C PRO A 668 20.89 -6.00 -0.45
N GLU A 669 21.64 -7.09 -0.58
CA GLU A 669 21.09 -8.44 -0.81
C GLU A 669 20.06 -8.86 0.25
N TRP A 670 20.28 -8.52 1.52
CA TRP A 670 19.34 -8.83 2.61
C TRP A 670 18.02 -8.04 2.56
N LEU A 671 17.93 -6.98 1.74
CA LEU A 671 16.69 -6.27 1.44
C LEU A 671 16.02 -6.76 0.15
N ARG A 672 16.65 -7.67 -0.62
CA ARG A 672 16.02 -8.33 -1.77
C ARG A 672 15.25 -9.55 -1.28
N GLY A 673 14.10 -9.80 -1.90
CA GLY A 673 13.30 -10.99 -1.59
C GLY A 673 12.00 -11.06 -2.36
N LEU A 674 11.66 -12.25 -2.85
CA LEU A 674 10.39 -12.57 -3.52
C LEU A 674 9.26 -12.83 -2.53
#